data_AF-A0A1F6BUI7-F1
#
_entry.id   AF-A0A1F6BUI7-F1
#
_cell.length_a   1.000
_cell.length_b   1.000
_cell.length_c   1.000
_cell.angle_alpha   90.00
_cell.angle_beta   90.00
_cell.angle_gamma   90.00
#
_symmetry.space_group_name_H-M   'P 1'
#
loop_
_entity.id
_entity.type
_entity.pdbx_description
1 polymer ?
#
loop_
_entity_poly.entity_id
_entity_poly.type
_entity_poly.pdbx_seq_one_letter_code
_entity_poly.pdbx_strand_id
1 'polypeptide(L)'
;MSKKPFTEKENELKHHLLRRLVHVVVGNEEDVAGSAITFFIEQTLLELGNNKSQREIMQGVRQVFLLNFTAEEIGGALEKLAGISRVLYTAGRYSLEISRADEIRKKNTEARTFEERIFSDWLVVISSKYPNLSDEDKRNLVADLQLYLNKIFLQHGAECVTLIYPEEEKLNQLLKNYSTETLDKILPDRSHILREIRRVEFSLFLRQIDNEKKIYFAGMLDGTFVYNLIQVDPLTQKLIRDNYKNYHLYLDTNLLYAVFDLQDQHRTSKIEKAINVAKSFGMKITVSQQTVEEMKKSISLKKSLLLSSPTIKRELAEVGADISEEENFITAYWRAFHKTGISKEDFIEKLTHVSELLAAKNIPVEKGVEFTNDVIEKEVAILNASLAPQGKTENVARHDAYHRLLIRELRKQAEQQQKLDKYWFLSLDSLLLTYDRNTRDKAEMPFVLLPHQLLQILRPFGQRTQDYDAVFFELFSRPQIKSAQGVLPTNLTQKILAKMSGFNDLPPEIALSIILDQSFRKNVLGVGDDDVALNTLIETQTDNVLITELRGYKERLEQLELENQKRSRMTEAEAVEEKREGSKQERQITFYKNLACGALLVLWLVLNILAVIYMWGAMPKIVKVIAVAVDVVLLGFILRAREKISRAFQIALGVLAFVASVIQVVGS
;
A
#
# COMPACT_ATOMS: atom_id res chain seq x y z
N MET A 1 16.19 24.58 3.02
CA MET A 1 15.08 24.87 3.95
C MET A 1 15.12 23.83 5.06
N SER A 2 15.18 24.28 6.32
CA SER A 2 15.16 23.46 7.53
C SER A 2 13.97 22.49 7.53
N LYS A 3 14.21 21.22 7.87
CA LYS A 3 13.18 20.18 8.04
C LYS A 3 12.10 20.75 8.96
N LYS A 4 10.83 20.78 8.51
CA LYS A 4 9.72 20.85 9.47
C LYS A 4 9.88 19.63 10.37
N PRO A 5 10.01 19.80 11.70
CA PRO A 5 9.99 18.66 12.61
C PRO A 5 8.69 17.89 12.36
N PHE A 6 8.78 16.57 12.33
CA PHE A 6 7.59 15.71 12.30
C PHE A 6 6.61 16.20 13.35
N THR A 7 5.33 16.29 12.98
CA THR A 7 4.32 16.68 13.96
C THR A 7 4.30 15.62 15.07
N GLU A 8 4.15 16.03 16.33
CA GLU A 8 4.16 15.13 17.51
C GLU A 8 3.21 13.94 17.33
N LYS A 9 2.09 14.16 16.62
CA LYS A 9 1.11 13.14 16.22
C LYS A 9 1.63 12.09 15.22
N GLU A 10 2.50 12.46 14.28
CA GLU A 10 3.10 11.50 13.34
C GLU A 10 4.09 10.57 14.05
N ASN A 11 4.87 11.10 14.99
CA ASN A 11 5.78 10.27 15.79
C ASN A 11 5.02 9.33 16.72
N GLU A 12 3.96 9.80 17.37
CA GLU A 12 3.12 8.96 18.24
C GLU A 12 2.44 7.82 17.46
N LEU A 13 1.92 8.13 16.27
CA LEU A 13 1.35 7.12 15.37
C LEU A 13 2.40 6.07 15.00
N LYS A 14 3.59 6.49 14.58
CA LYS A 14 4.65 5.55 14.18
C LYS A 14 5.13 4.66 15.33
N HIS A 15 5.25 5.19 16.55
CA HIS A 15 5.53 4.38 17.73
C HIS A 15 4.39 3.41 18.05
N HIS A 16 3.13 3.78 17.81
CA HIS A 16 2.00 2.83 17.92
C HIS A 16 2.13 1.66 16.94
N LEU A 17 2.51 1.93 15.68
CA LEU A 17 2.69 0.89 14.66
C LEU A 17 3.82 -0.09 15.03
N LEU A 18 4.96 0.44 15.47
CA LEU A 18 6.11 -0.38 15.91
C LEU A 18 5.70 -1.29 17.07
N ARG A 19 5.00 -0.75 18.06
CA ARG A 19 4.46 -1.51 19.20
C ARG A 19 3.65 -2.69 18.71
N ARG A 20 2.67 -2.46 17.84
CA ARG A 20 1.75 -3.51 17.34
C ARG A 20 2.49 -4.60 16.58
N LEU A 21 3.43 -4.22 15.72
CA LEU A 21 4.19 -5.19 14.94
C LEU A 21 5.02 -6.12 15.82
N VAL A 22 5.70 -5.58 16.85
CA VAL A 22 6.51 -6.39 17.77
C VAL A 22 5.64 -7.43 18.49
N HIS A 23 4.41 -7.09 18.88
CA HIS A 23 3.51 -8.06 19.54
C HIS A 23 3.23 -9.26 18.65
N VAL A 24 2.86 -9.01 17.38
CA VAL A 24 2.54 -10.07 16.42
C VAL A 24 3.75 -10.92 16.10
N VAL A 25 4.92 -10.29 15.91
CA VAL A 25 6.15 -10.98 15.53
C VAL A 25 6.68 -11.84 16.66
N VAL A 26 6.82 -11.31 17.88
CA VAL A 26 7.25 -12.10 19.04
C VAL A 26 6.24 -13.22 19.33
N GLY A 27 4.95 -12.93 19.19
CA GLY A 27 3.88 -13.90 19.33
C GLY A 27 3.97 -15.09 18.39
N ASN A 28 4.35 -14.84 17.15
CA ASN A 28 4.52 -15.86 16.13
C ASN A 28 5.82 -16.66 16.34
N GLU A 29 6.90 -15.98 16.73
CA GLU A 29 8.20 -16.63 17.01
C GLU A 29 8.14 -17.65 18.15
N GLU A 30 7.25 -17.45 19.11
CA GLU A 30 7.11 -18.31 20.30
C GLU A 30 5.95 -19.33 20.20
N ASP A 31 5.29 -19.47 19.04
CA ASP A 31 4.04 -20.25 18.85
C ASP A 31 2.91 -19.86 19.83
N VAL A 32 2.94 -18.63 20.35
CA VAL A 32 1.99 -18.18 21.36
C VAL A 32 0.64 -17.80 20.74
N ALA A 33 0.63 -17.42 19.46
CA ALA A 33 -0.60 -17.21 18.71
C ALA A 33 -1.51 -18.46 18.69
N GLY A 34 -0.92 -19.66 18.67
CA GLY A 34 -1.66 -20.91 18.80
C GLY A 34 -2.39 -21.01 20.15
N SER A 35 -1.73 -20.63 21.25
CA SER A 35 -2.34 -20.60 22.58
C SER A 35 -3.51 -19.62 22.68
N ALA A 36 -3.39 -18.45 22.05
CA ALA A 36 -4.51 -17.50 21.95
C ALA A 36 -5.71 -18.09 21.21
N ILE A 37 -5.49 -18.78 20.07
CA ILE A 37 -6.57 -19.44 19.31
C ILE A 37 -7.21 -20.55 20.15
N THR A 38 -6.42 -21.37 20.85
CA THR A 38 -6.96 -22.41 21.74
C THR A 38 -7.85 -21.82 22.84
N PHE A 39 -7.49 -20.67 23.39
CA PHE A 39 -8.29 -19.97 24.40
C PHE A 39 -9.66 -19.55 23.84
N PHE A 40 -9.72 -18.95 22.65
CA PHE A 40 -11.00 -18.60 22.02
C PHE A 40 -11.87 -19.82 21.70
N ILE A 41 -11.25 -20.94 21.31
CA ILE A 41 -11.98 -22.20 21.05
C ILE A 41 -12.56 -22.77 22.34
N GLU A 42 -11.78 -22.86 23.41
CA GLU A 42 -12.25 -23.35 24.72
C GLU A 42 -13.43 -22.51 25.23
N GLN A 43 -13.31 -21.18 25.17
CA GLN A 43 -14.39 -20.27 25.59
C GLN A 43 -15.62 -20.40 24.67
N THR A 44 -15.42 -20.58 23.36
CA THR A 44 -16.54 -20.80 22.42
C THR A 44 -17.26 -22.12 22.70
N LEU A 45 -16.53 -23.20 22.98
CA LEU A 45 -17.12 -24.49 23.32
C LEU A 45 -17.88 -24.43 24.65
N LEU A 46 -17.40 -23.65 25.62
CA LEU A 46 -18.13 -23.41 26.86
C LEU A 46 -19.49 -22.72 26.61
N GLU A 47 -19.53 -21.72 25.73
CA GLU A 47 -20.75 -20.97 25.38
C GLU A 47 -21.71 -21.78 24.48
N LEU A 48 -21.19 -22.47 23.46
CA LEU A 48 -22.01 -23.25 22.52
C LEU A 48 -22.49 -24.58 23.10
N GLY A 49 -21.81 -25.09 24.13
CA GLY A 49 -22.00 -26.43 24.67
C GLY A 49 -21.34 -27.54 23.85
N ASN A 50 -21.65 -28.78 24.21
CA ASN A 50 -20.97 -29.97 23.70
C ASN A 50 -21.38 -30.35 22.27
N ASN A 51 -20.60 -31.28 21.70
CA ASN A 51 -20.90 -31.97 20.45
C ASN A 51 -20.97 -31.05 19.22
N LYS A 52 -19.94 -30.22 19.02
CA LYS A 52 -19.87 -29.26 17.90
C LYS A 52 -18.90 -29.71 16.83
N SER A 53 -19.30 -29.57 15.57
CA SER A 53 -18.41 -29.72 14.43
C SER A 53 -17.44 -28.53 14.34
N GLN A 54 -16.32 -28.72 13.65
CA GLN A 54 -15.35 -27.65 13.40
C GLN A 54 -15.98 -26.40 12.76
N ARG A 55 -16.97 -26.58 11.87
CA ARG A 55 -17.70 -25.48 11.23
C ARG A 55 -18.58 -24.71 12.21
N GLU A 56 -19.27 -25.43 13.10
CA GLU A 56 -20.07 -24.81 14.17
C GLU A 56 -19.19 -24.03 15.14
N ILE A 57 -18.02 -24.55 15.49
CA ILE A 57 -17.05 -23.86 16.36
C ILE A 57 -16.52 -22.60 15.68
N MET A 58 -16.14 -22.69 14.40
CA MET A 58 -15.67 -21.53 13.63
C MET A 58 -16.74 -20.44 13.54
N GLN A 59 -18.01 -20.81 13.33
CA GLN A 59 -19.13 -19.88 13.37
C GLN A 59 -19.36 -19.32 14.77
N GLY A 60 -19.22 -20.15 15.80
CA GLY A 60 -19.28 -19.76 17.21
C GLY A 60 -18.27 -18.69 17.55
N VAL A 61 -17.00 -18.88 17.20
CA VAL A 61 -15.94 -17.90 17.46
C VAL A 61 -16.28 -16.57 16.77
N ARG A 62 -16.79 -16.63 15.54
CA ARG A 62 -17.25 -15.45 14.81
C ARG A 62 -18.44 -14.76 15.48
N GLN A 63 -19.36 -15.49 16.08
CA GLN A 63 -20.55 -14.93 16.73
C GLN A 63 -20.25 -14.40 18.13
N VAL A 64 -19.46 -15.13 18.91
CA VAL A 64 -19.16 -14.81 20.32
C VAL A 64 -18.09 -13.74 20.42
N PHE A 65 -17.06 -13.81 19.56
CA PHE A 65 -15.88 -12.96 19.65
C PHE A 65 -15.69 -12.03 18.46
N LEU A 66 -16.54 -12.12 17.42
CA LEU A 66 -16.46 -11.30 16.21
C LEU A 66 -15.13 -11.45 15.46
N LEU A 67 -14.46 -12.60 15.65
CA LEU A 67 -13.17 -12.94 15.05
C LEU A 67 -13.35 -14.02 13.99
N ASN A 68 -12.69 -13.85 12.84
CA ASN A 68 -12.69 -14.80 11.75
C ASN A 68 -11.37 -15.58 11.73
N PHE A 69 -11.46 -16.89 11.98
CA PHE A 69 -10.36 -17.83 11.82
C PHE A 69 -10.60 -18.76 10.64
N THR A 70 -9.52 -19.23 10.03
CA THR A 70 -9.58 -20.23 8.96
C THR A 70 -9.85 -21.62 9.53
N ALA A 71 -10.42 -22.50 8.71
CA ALA A 71 -10.64 -23.89 9.10
C ALA A 71 -9.33 -24.57 9.54
N GLU A 72 -8.21 -24.32 8.85
CA GLU A 72 -6.89 -24.85 9.20
C GLU A 72 -6.44 -24.45 10.61
N GLU A 73 -6.64 -23.19 11.00
CA GLU A 73 -6.27 -22.69 12.34
C GLU A 73 -7.12 -23.33 13.43
N ILE A 74 -8.44 -23.40 13.22
CA ILE A 74 -9.34 -24.05 14.17
C ILE A 74 -9.03 -25.55 14.28
N GLY A 75 -8.77 -26.22 13.15
CA GLY A 75 -8.44 -27.64 13.10
C GLY A 75 -7.17 -27.95 13.88
N GLY A 76 -6.06 -27.26 13.59
CA GLY A 76 -4.79 -27.47 14.29
C GLY A 76 -4.88 -27.15 15.79
N ALA A 77 -5.64 -26.13 16.19
CA ALA A 77 -5.86 -25.82 17.60
C ALA A 77 -6.73 -26.87 18.30
N LEU A 78 -7.75 -27.41 17.64
CA LEU A 78 -8.58 -28.51 18.17
C LEU A 78 -7.77 -29.80 18.31
N GLU A 79 -6.90 -30.13 17.36
CA GLU A 79 -5.98 -31.27 17.46
C GLU A 79 -5.03 -31.11 18.65
N LYS A 80 -4.45 -29.91 18.84
CA LYS A 80 -3.61 -29.59 20.00
C LYS A 80 -4.38 -29.77 21.31
N LEU A 81 -5.60 -29.24 21.41
CA LEU A 81 -6.46 -29.35 22.59
C LEU A 81 -6.90 -30.80 22.88
N ALA A 82 -7.17 -31.58 21.83
CA ALA A 82 -7.50 -33.00 21.95
C ALA A 82 -6.28 -33.81 22.41
N GLY A 83 -5.09 -33.51 21.89
CA GLY A 83 -3.83 -34.14 22.30
C GLY A 83 -3.51 -33.95 23.78
N ILE A 84 -3.89 -32.80 24.37
CA ILE A 84 -3.74 -32.52 25.81
C ILE A 84 -4.99 -32.83 26.64
N SER A 85 -5.96 -33.56 26.07
CA SER A 85 -7.21 -33.99 26.75
C SER A 85 -8.08 -32.87 27.33
N ARG A 86 -7.96 -31.63 26.82
CA ARG A 86 -8.84 -30.52 27.22
C ARG A 86 -10.14 -30.47 26.42
N VAL A 87 -10.11 -31.02 25.20
CA VAL A 87 -11.26 -31.19 24.33
C VAL A 87 -11.37 -32.67 23.96
N LEU A 88 -12.58 -33.21 24.02
CA LEU A 88 -12.90 -34.57 23.62
C LEU A 88 -13.35 -34.58 22.16
N TYR A 89 -12.78 -35.48 21.37
CA TYR A 89 -13.19 -35.71 19.97
C TYR A 89 -13.95 -37.04 19.87
N THR A 90 -15.19 -37.01 19.40
CA THR A 90 -16.04 -38.19 19.24
C THR A 90 -16.86 -38.07 17.97
N ALA A 91 -16.71 -39.04 17.06
CA ALA A 91 -17.48 -39.13 15.82
C ALA A 91 -17.51 -37.84 14.97
N GLY A 92 -16.36 -37.17 14.80
CA GLY A 92 -16.28 -35.93 14.00
C GLY A 92 -16.70 -34.66 14.75
N ARG A 93 -16.96 -34.74 16.05
CA ARG A 93 -17.48 -33.63 16.86
C ARG A 93 -16.65 -33.44 18.12
N TYR A 94 -16.57 -32.20 18.58
CA TYR A 94 -15.74 -31.78 19.69
C TYR A 94 -16.59 -31.32 20.87
N SER A 95 -16.15 -31.64 22.08
CA SER A 95 -16.77 -31.22 23.33
C SER A 95 -15.69 -30.79 24.32
N LEU A 96 -15.96 -29.80 25.15
CA LEU A 96 -15.03 -29.43 26.22
C LEU A 96 -15.05 -30.52 27.29
N GLU A 97 -13.88 -30.86 27.84
CA GLU A 97 -13.79 -31.79 28.96
C GLU A 97 -14.44 -31.16 30.22
N ILE A 98 -15.13 -31.97 31.03
CA ILE A 98 -16.01 -31.46 32.10
C ILE A 98 -15.22 -30.68 33.15
N SER A 99 -14.08 -31.22 33.62
CA SER A 99 -13.27 -30.55 34.62
C SER A 99 -12.72 -29.21 34.11
N ARG A 100 -12.33 -29.17 32.83
CA ARG A 100 -11.88 -27.96 32.15
C ARG A 100 -13.01 -26.93 31.98
N ALA A 101 -14.22 -27.37 31.65
CA ALA A 101 -15.38 -26.50 31.53
C ALA A 101 -15.71 -25.81 32.86
N ASP A 102 -15.63 -26.55 33.97
CA ASP A 102 -15.87 -26.01 35.31
C ASP A 102 -14.76 -25.06 35.75
N GLU A 103 -13.49 -25.36 35.43
CA GLU A 103 -12.36 -24.46 35.67
C GLU A 103 -12.54 -23.12 34.95
N ILE A 104 -12.89 -23.15 33.66
CA ILE A 104 -13.09 -21.92 32.87
C ILE A 104 -14.30 -21.14 33.38
N ARG A 105 -15.42 -21.82 33.69
CA ARG A 105 -16.61 -21.16 34.24
C ARG A 105 -16.31 -20.46 35.57
N LYS A 106 -15.53 -21.11 36.43
CA LYS A 106 -15.07 -20.54 37.71
C LYS A 106 -14.23 -19.29 37.46
N LYS A 107 -13.21 -19.37 36.60
CA LYS A 107 -12.36 -18.22 36.22
C LYS A 107 -13.15 -17.04 35.65
N ASN A 108 -14.10 -17.30 34.74
CA ASN A 108 -14.95 -16.26 34.17
C ASN A 108 -15.82 -15.59 35.25
N THR A 109 -16.35 -16.36 36.19
CA THR A 109 -17.18 -15.85 37.28
C THR A 109 -16.35 -15.02 38.27
N GLU A 110 -15.15 -15.49 38.63
CA GLU A 110 -14.21 -14.78 39.49
C GLU A 110 -13.75 -13.47 38.85
N ALA A 111 -13.43 -13.46 37.55
CA ALA A 111 -13.04 -12.24 36.84
C ALA A 111 -14.16 -11.19 36.84
N ARG A 112 -15.41 -11.63 36.64
CA ARG A 112 -16.58 -10.75 36.66
C ARG A 112 -16.82 -10.15 38.04
N THR A 113 -16.88 -10.98 39.08
CA THR A 113 -17.17 -10.51 40.45
C THR A 113 -16.05 -9.62 40.98
N PHE A 114 -14.81 -9.90 40.62
CA PHE A 114 -13.66 -9.07 40.97
C PHE A 114 -13.73 -7.68 40.33
N GLU A 115 -14.09 -7.59 39.04
CA GLU A 115 -14.28 -6.30 38.38
C GLU A 115 -15.45 -5.49 38.98
N GLU A 116 -16.59 -6.13 39.21
CA GLU A 116 -17.76 -5.50 39.84
C GLU A 116 -17.39 -4.93 41.22
N ARG A 117 -16.56 -5.64 41.99
CA ARG A 117 -16.06 -5.18 43.28
C ARG A 117 -15.19 -3.92 43.16
N ILE A 118 -14.20 -3.92 42.27
CA ILE A 118 -13.30 -2.76 42.09
C ILE A 118 -14.07 -1.49 41.74
N PHE A 119 -15.05 -1.59 40.83
CA PHE A 119 -15.87 -0.45 40.46
C PHE A 119 -16.85 -0.04 41.56
N SER A 120 -17.40 -1.00 42.31
CA SER A 120 -18.23 -0.70 43.48
C SER A 120 -17.44 0.07 44.54
N ASP A 121 -16.23 -0.38 44.88
CA ASP A 121 -15.36 0.28 45.86
C ASP A 121 -14.97 1.69 45.41
N TRP A 122 -14.65 1.85 44.13
CA TRP A 122 -14.43 3.17 43.55
C TRP A 122 -15.68 4.06 43.62
N LEU A 123 -16.86 3.53 43.31
CA LEU A 123 -18.12 4.29 43.41
C LEU A 123 -18.46 4.71 44.84
N VAL A 124 -18.07 3.95 45.86
CA VAL A 124 -18.20 4.35 47.27
C VAL A 124 -17.39 5.62 47.54
N VAL A 125 -16.14 5.67 47.05
CA VAL A 125 -15.29 6.86 47.16
C VAL A 125 -15.90 8.04 46.39
N ILE A 126 -16.38 7.83 45.17
CA ILE A 126 -17.02 8.88 44.36
C ILE A 126 -18.29 9.40 45.04
N SER A 127 -19.12 8.52 45.59
CA SER A 127 -20.39 8.91 46.23
C SER A 127 -20.17 9.70 47.52
N SER A 128 -19.05 9.49 48.21
CA SER A 128 -18.69 10.29 49.38
C SER A 128 -18.18 11.70 49.00
N LYS A 129 -17.45 11.83 47.89
CA LYS A 129 -16.97 13.13 47.37
C LYS A 129 -18.07 13.94 46.67
N TYR A 130 -18.97 13.27 45.96
CA TYR A 130 -20.02 13.87 45.13
C TYR A 130 -21.40 13.29 45.51
N PRO A 131 -22.00 13.71 46.64
CA PRO A 131 -23.20 13.08 47.20
C PRO A 131 -24.48 13.29 46.35
N ASN A 132 -24.48 14.26 45.43
CA ASN A 132 -25.65 14.61 44.61
C ASN A 132 -25.77 13.78 43.32
N LEU A 133 -24.96 12.74 43.14
CA LEU A 133 -25.02 11.89 41.95
C LEU A 133 -26.21 10.94 42.00
N SER A 134 -27.02 10.94 40.94
CA SER A 134 -28.08 9.95 40.76
C SER A 134 -27.49 8.55 40.50
N ASP A 135 -28.30 7.51 40.65
CA ASP A 135 -27.84 6.15 40.32
C ASP A 135 -27.60 5.96 38.83
N GLU A 136 -28.25 6.76 37.98
CA GLU A 136 -27.96 6.80 36.56
C GLU A 136 -26.59 7.43 36.28
N ASP A 137 -26.24 8.53 36.97
CA ASP A 137 -24.92 9.17 36.88
C ASP A 137 -23.81 8.21 37.29
N LYS A 138 -24.00 7.45 38.37
CA LYS A 138 -23.05 6.43 38.83
C LYS A 138 -22.84 5.32 37.79
N ARG A 139 -23.92 4.80 37.20
CA ARG A 139 -23.82 3.80 36.11
C ARG A 139 -23.08 4.36 34.90
N ASN A 140 -23.38 5.59 34.52
CA ASN A 140 -22.71 6.28 33.42
C ASN A 140 -21.22 6.48 33.70
N LEU A 141 -20.84 6.85 34.93
CA LEU A 141 -19.42 7.00 35.32
C LEU A 141 -18.64 5.68 35.23
N VAL A 142 -19.22 4.56 35.65
CA VAL A 142 -18.57 3.24 35.53
C VAL A 142 -18.42 2.85 34.06
N ALA A 143 -19.48 2.99 33.26
CA ALA A 143 -19.43 2.67 31.84
C ALA A 143 -18.38 3.53 31.10
N ASP A 144 -18.30 4.82 31.43
CA ASP A 144 -17.36 5.74 30.82
C ASP A 144 -15.92 5.47 31.30
N LEU A 145 -15.72 5.03 32.56
CA LEU A 145 -14.41 4.60 33.07
C LEU A 145 -13.95 3.32 32.36
N GLN A 146 -14.82 2.33 32.18
CA GLN A 146 -14.51 1.12 31.42
C GLN A 146 -14.11 1.44 29.98
N LEU A 147 -14.84 2.34 29.32
CA LEU A 147 -14.51 2.80 27.96
C LEU A 147 -13.14 3.50 27.92
N TYR A 148 -12.87 4.36 28.90
CA TYR A 148 -11.58 5.05 29.04
C TYR A 148 -10.41 4.07 29.23
N LEU A 149 -10.55 3.09 30.13
CA LEU A 149 -9.55 2.05 30.35
C LEU A 149 -9.33 1.23 29.08
N ASN A 150 -10.40 0.78 28.42
CA ASN A 150 -10.30 0.02 27.18
C ASN A 150 -9.55 0.81 26.10
N LYS A 151 -9.76 2.13 25.97
CA LYS A 151 -9.02 2.96 25.02
C LYS A 151 -7.53 3.05 25.35
N ILE A 152 -7.17 3.22 26.62
CA ILE A 152 -5.75 3.24 27.06
C ILE A 152 -5.06 1.93 26.71
N PHE A 153 -5.65 0.79 27.08
CA PHE A 153 -5.09 -0.52 26.79
C PHE A 153 -5.04 -0.79 25.28
N LEU A 154 -6.08 -0.40 24.53
CA LEU A 154 -6.09 -0.49 23.07
C LEU A 154 -5.00 0.35 22.41
N GLN A 155 -4.64 1.52 22.95
CA GLN A 155 -3.61 2.39 22.36
C GLN A 155 -2.19 1.97 22.76
N HIS A 156 -1.97 1.68 24.05
CA HIS A 156 -0.63 1.51 24.62
C HIS A 156 -0.18 0.05 24.78
N GLY A 157 -1.10 -0.93 24.78
CA GLY A 157 -0.75 -2.36 24.82
C GLY A 157 0.21 -2.71 25.96
N ALA A 158 1.36 -3.31 25.63
CA ALA A 158 2.41 -3.70 26.57
C ALA A 158 2.89 -2.58 27.53
N GLU A 159 2.88 -1.31 27.09
CA GLU A 159 3.34 -0.20 27.93
C GLU A 159 2.42 0.06 29.13
N CYS A 160 1.18 -0.45 29.11
CA CYS A 160 0.29 -0.42 30.26
C CYS A 160 0.85 -1.23 31.46
N VAL A 161 1.94 -1.99 31.28
CA VAL A 161 2.72 -2.55 32.39
C VAL A 161 3.21 -1.47 33.35
N THR A 162 3.40 -0.24 32.89
CA THR A 162 3.76 0.92 33.72
C THR A 162 2.64 1.30 34.69
N LEU A 163 1.39 0.91 34.44
CA LEU A 163 0.32 1.03 35.43
C LEU A 163 0.54 0.02 36.57
N ILE A 164 1.05 -1.18 36.29
CA ILE A 164 1.27 -2.21 37.31
C ILE A 164 2.53 -1.90 38.14
N TYR A 165 3.57 -1.41 37.46
CA TYR A 165 4.88 -1.02 38.03
C TYR A 165 5.19 0.44 37.69
N PRO A 166 4.63 1.41 38.42
CA PRO A 166 4.73 2.82 38.07
C PRO A 166 6.12 3.38 38.33
N GLU A 167 6.76 3.84 37.25
CA GLU A 167 7.80 4.88 37.29
C GLU A 167 7.10 6.23 37.02
N GLU A 168 7.19 7.19 37.95
CA GLU A 168 6.39 8.43 37.90
C GLU A 168 6.54 9.19 36.57
N GLU A 169 7.73 9.22 36.00
CA GLU A 169 8.01 9.90 34.73
C GLU A 169 7.29 9.25 33.55
N LYS A 170 7.37 7.91 33.42
CA LYS A 170 6.69 7.14 32.36
C LYS A 170 5.17 7.15 32.52
N LEU A 171 4.67 7.07 33.75
CA LEU A 171 3.24 7.15 34.04
C LEU A 171 2.70 8.53 33.65
N ASN A 172 3.43 9.60 33.98
CA ASN A 172 3.03 10.95 33.59
C ASN A 172 3.06 11.14 32.07
N GLN A 173 4.03 10.57 31.36
CA GLN A 173 4.04 10.57 29.89
C GLN A 173 2.83 9.83 29.31
N LEU A 174 2.49 8.64 29.81
CA LEU A 174 1.33 7.86 29.36
C LEU A 174 0.02 8.64 29.56
N LEU A 175 -0.14 9.28 30.72
CA LEU A 175 -1.34 10.05 31.06
C LEU A 175 -1.41 11.41 30.34
N LYS A 176 -0.27 11.98 29.92
CA LYS A 176 -0.21 13.29 29.23
C LYS A 176 -0.95 13.28 27.89
N ASN A 177 -0.94 12.15 27.18
CA ASN A 177 -1.61 12.00 25.88
C ASN A 177 -3.15 11.92 26.00
N TYR A 178 -3.66 11.65 27.19
CA TYR A 178 -5.09 11.61 27.53
C TYR A 178 -5.54 12.86 28.31
N SER A 179 -4.99 14.02 27.95
CA SER A 179 -5.39 15.32 28.49
C SER A 179 -6.90 15.59 28.35
N THR A 180 -7.40 16.57 29.13
CA THR A 180 -8.81 16.96 29.25
C THR A 180 -9.54 17.17 27.91
N GLU A 181 -8.86 17.62 26.85
CA GLU A 181 -9.46 17.81 25.51
C GLU A 181 -9.66 16.51 24.72
N THR A 182 -8.92 15.44 25.05
CA THR A 182 -9.01 14.14 24.38
C THR A 182 -10.14 13.30 24.99
N LEU A 183 -10.35 13.39 26.31
CA LEU A 183 -11.41 12.70 27.05
C LEU A 183 -12.81 13.01 26.51
N ASP A 184 -13.11 14.29 26.28
CA ASP A 184 -14.43 14.73 25.79
C ASP A 184 -14.71 14.34 24.33
N LYS A 185 -13.67 13.98 23.56
CA LYS A 185 -13.81 13.46 22.18
C LYS A 185 -14.01 11.96 22.14
N ILE A 186 -13.55 11.25 23.17
CA ILE A 186 -13.53 9.78 23.21
C ILE A 186 -14.77 9.24 23.93
N LEU A 187 -15.28 9.96 24.92
CA LEU A 187 -16.39 9.52 25.77
C LEU A 187 -17.74 10.08 25.29
N PRO A 188 -18.86 9.41 25.61
CA PRO A 188 -20.20 9.93 25.32
C PRO A 188 -20.43 11.30 25.96
N ASP A 189 -21.15 12.19 25.24
CA ASP A 189 -21.49 13.51 25.74
C ASP A 189 -22.49 13.43 26.90
N ARG A 190 -22.13 14.10 28.01
CA ARG A 190 -22.81 13.99 29.30
C ARG A 190 -22.85 15.35 29.99
N SER A 191 -23.60 15.42 31.09
CA SER A 191 -23.77 16.64 31.87
C SER A 191 -22.43 17.28 32.24
N HIS A 192 -22.42 18.61 32.38
CA HIS A 192 -21.22 19.35 32.77
C HIS A 192 -20.58 18.80 34.06
N ILE A 193 -21.42 18.41 35.03
CA ILE A 193 -20.99 17.83 36.30
C ILE A 193 -20.24 16.51 36.07
N LEU A 194 -20.80 15.60 35.27
CA LEU A 194 -20.16 14.33 34.95
C LEU A 194 -18.85 14.50 34.19
N ARG A 195 -18.76 15.49 33.29
CA ARG A 195 -17.52 15.80 32.57
C ARG A 195 -16.40 16.24 33.51
N GLU A 196 -16.69 17.14 34.45
CA GLU A 196 -15.71 17.58 35.44
C GLU A 196 -15.23 16.44 36.35
N ILE A 197 -16.15 15.57 36.78
CA ILE A 197 -15.80 14.40 37.60
C ILE A 197 -14.86 13.47 36.84
N ARG A 198 -15.11 13.18 35.55
CA ARG A 198 -14.23 12.30 34.74
C ARG A 198 -12.81 12.84 34.64
N ARG A 199 -12.68 14.14 34.35
CA ARG A 199 -11.40 14.82 34.14
C ARG A 199 -10.47 14.65 35.34
N VAL A 200 -11.03 14.65 36.54
CA VAL A 200 -10.28 14.46 37.79
C VAL A 200 -10.16 12.98 38.14
N GLU A 201 -11.28 12.30 38.30
CA GLU A 201 -11.32 11.01 39.00
C GLU A 201 -10.80 9.85 38.13
N PHE A 202 -10.85 9.92 36.81
CA PHE A 202 -10.28 8.86 35.95
C PHE A 202 -8.76 8.84 36.03
N SER A 203 -8.13 10.02 36.06
CA SER A 203 -6.68 10.13 36.26
C SER A 203 -6.27 9.67 37.66
N LEU A 204 -7.07 9.98 38.67
CA LEU A 204 -6.83 9.52 40.05
C LEU A 204 -6.98 8.00 40.18
N PHE A 205 -7.95 7.40 39.49
CA PHE A 205 -8.13 5.94 39.46
C PHE A 205 -6.86 5.23 38.97
N LEU A 206 -6.18 5.80 37.96
CA LEU A 206 -4.92 5.28 37.42
C LEU A 206 -3.69 5.61 38.27
N ARG A 207 -3.74 6.60 39.14
CA ARG A 207 -2.61 6.98 40.01
C ARG A 207 -2.67 6.31 41.38
N GLN A 208 -3.87 6.09 41.92
CA GLN A 208 -4.10 5.48 43.24
C GLN A 208 -4.22 3.96 43.11
N ILE A 209 -3.13 3.33 42.71
CA ILE A 209 -3.07 1.89 42.42
C ILE A 209 -2.81 1.11 43.71
N ASP A 210 -3.79 0.32 44.11
CA ASP A 210 -3.67 -0.70 45.15
C ASP A 210 -3.39 -2.10 44.55
N ASN A 211 -3.21 -3.10 45.41
CA ASN A 211 -2.93 -4.46 44.96
C ASN A 211 -4.08 -5.08 44.14
N GLU A 212 -5.34 -4.73 44.41
CA GLU A 212 -6.48 -5.26 43.66
C GLU A 212 -6.52 -4.68 42.24
N LYS A 213 -6.33 -3.37 42.11
CA LYS A 213 -6.22 -2.69 40.81
C LYS A 213 -5.03 -3.22 40.00
N LYS A 214 -3.91 -3.58 40.63
CA LYS A 214 -2.78 -4.23 39.93
C LYS A 214 -3.17 -5.56 39.30
N ILE A 215 -3.87 -6.41 40.06
CA ILE A 215 -4.34 -7.72 39.56
C ILE A 215 -5.33 -7.52 38.41
N TYR A 216 -6.22 -6.54 38.53
CA TYR A 216 -7.17 -6.20 37.48
C TYR A 216 -6.50 -5.71 36.20
N PHE A 217 -5.57 -4.74 36.31
CA PHE A 217 -4.81 -4.25 35.16
C PHE A 217 -3.92 -5.33 34.55
N ALA A 218 -3.39 -6.27 35.33
CA ALA A 218 -2.70 -7.45 34.81
C ALA A 218 -3.64 -8.32 33.94
N GLY A 219 -4.87 -8.57 34.39
CA GLY A 219 -5.87 -9.29 33.60
C GLY A 219 -6.27 -8.57 32.31
N MET A 220 -6.42 -7.24 32.36
CA MET A 220 -6.65 -6.43 31.16
C MET A 220 -5.45 -6.47 30.20
N LEU A 221 -4.23 -6.45 30.73
CA LEU A 221 -3.00 -6.52 29.95
C LEU A 221 -2.88 -7.86 29.22
N ASP A 222 -3.14 -8.97 29.91
CA ASP A 222 -3.12 -10.31 29.31
C ASP A 222 -4.17 -10.45 28.21
N GLY A 223 -5.40 -9.97 28.45
CA GLY A 223 -6.43 -9.90 27.41
C GLY A 223 -6.00 -9.06 26.20
N THR A 224 -5.25 -7.99 26.44
CA THR A 224 -4.76 -7.07 25.38
C THR A 224 -3.69 -7.76 24.55
N PHE A 225 -2.79 -8.50 25.17
CA PHE A 225 -1.84 -9.32 24.46
C PHE A 225 -2.54 -10.41 23.66
N VAL A 226 -3.47 -11.16 24.24
CA VAL A 226 -4.22 -12.21 23.53
C VAL A 226 -4.87 -11.64 22.26
N TYR A 227 -5.50 -10.46 22.33
CA TYR A 227 -6.09 -9.81 21.16
C TYR A 227 -5.04 -9.35 20.14
N ASN A 228 -3.98 -8.67 20.58
CA ASN A 228 -2.97 -8.12 19.68
C ASN A 228 -2.09 -9.18 19.00
N LEU A 229 -1.99 -10.37 19.59
CA LEU A 229 -1.32 -11.52 18.99
C LEU A 229 -2.08 -12.07 17.79
N ILE A 230 -3.41 -11.91 17.78
CA ILE A 230 -4.28 -12.44 16.74
C ILE A 230 -4.89 -11.35 15.85
N GLN A 231 -4.62 -10.08 16.08
CA GLN A 231 -5.23 -9.05 15.27
C GLN A 231 -4.31 -7.86 15.10
N VAL A 232 -4.22 -7.41 13.86
CA VAL A 232 -3.49 -6.21 13.48
C VAL A 232 -4.49 -5.10 13.20
N ASP A 233 -4.21 -3.90 13.71
CA ASP A 233 -5.03 -2.73 13.42
C ASP A 233 -4.91 -2.31 11.94
N PRO A 234 -5.88 -1.57 11.38
CA PRO A 234 -5.86 -1.20 9.98
C PRO A 234 -4.65 -0.37 9.53
N LEU A 235 -4.07 0.45 10.42
CA LEU A 235 -2.94 1.32 10.08
C LEU A 235 -1.65 0.49 9.98
N THR A 236 -1.41 -0.40 10.95
CA THR A 236 -0.29 -1.35 10.90
C THR A 236 -0.43 -2.29 9.72
N GLN A 237 -1.66 -2.76 9.42
CA GLN A 237 -1.88 -3.58 8.24
C GLN A 237 -1.52 -2.83 6.96
N LYS A 238 -1.97 -1.57 6.79
CA LYS A 238 -1.64 -0.78 5.60
C LYS A 238 -0.13 -0.68 5.41
N LEU A 239 0.61 -0.42 6.47
CA LEU A 239 2.07 -0.32 6.42
C LEU A 239 2.73 -1.65 6.04
N ILE A 240 2.26 -2.76 6.62
CA ILE A 240 2.73 -4.11 6.26
C ILE A 240 2.47 -4.37 4.77
N ARG A 241 1.29 -4.02 4.26
CA ARG A 241 0.97 -4.13 2.82
C ARG A 241 1.92 -3.27 1.98
N ASP A 242 2.18 -2.03 2.41
CA ASP A 242 3.10 -1.14 1.69
C ASP A 242 4.52 -1.72 1.62
N ASN A 243 4.98 -2.43 2.66
CA ASN A 243 6.26 -3.14 2.64
C ASN A 243 6.24 -4.34 1.67
N TYR A 244 5.15 -5.11 1.64
CA TYR A 244 5.01 -6.28 0.74
C TYR A 244 4.76 -5.93 -0.73
N LYS A 245 4.46 -4.67 -1.09
CA LYS A 245 4.31 -4.23 -2.50
C LYS A 245 5.56 -4.42 -3.35
N ASN A 246 6.72 -4.42 -2.71
CA ASN A 246 8.01 -4.63 -3.39
C ASN A 246 8.32 -6.12 -3.57
N TYR A 247 7.42 -7.03 -3.18
CA TYR A 247 7.63 -8.47 -3.32
C TYR A 247 7.01 -8.95 -4.63
N HIS A 248 7.83 -9.59 -5.45
CA HIS A 248 7.49 -10.15 -6.75
C HIS A 248 7.54 -11.68 -6.67
N LEU A 249 6.43 -12.34 -7.03
CA LEU A 249 6.26 -13.78 -7.04
C LEU A 249 6.10 -14.28 -8.48
N TYR A 250 7.13 -14.97 -8.99
CA TYR A 250 7.05 -15.69 -10.25
C TYR A 250 6.39 -17.06 -10.03
N LEU A 251 5.34 -17.36 -10.78
CA LEU A 251 4.65 -18.65 -10.68
C LEU A 251 5.33 -19.70 -11.55
N ASP A 252 5.49 -20.89 -10.99
CA ASP A 252 5.89 -22.10 -11.70
C ASP A 252 4.74 -22.68 -12.55
N THR A 253 5.07 -23.47 -13.56
CA THR A 253 4.14 -24.17 -14.46
C THR A 253 3.20 -25.08 -13.68
N ASN A 254 3.66 -25.71 -12.59
CA ASN A 254 2.81 -26.57 -11.75
C ASN A 254 1.69 -25.80 -11.02
N LEU A 255 1.86 -24.51 -10.74
CA LEU A 255 0.82 -23.65 -10.19
C LEU A 255 -0.16 -23.18 -11.27
N LEU A 256 0.30 -23.02 -12.51
CA LEU A 256 -0.59 -22.65 -13.63
C LEU A 256 -1.66 -23.72 -13.88
N TYR A 257 -1.33 -24.99 -13.65
CA TYR A 257 -2.33 -26.05 -13.67
C TYR A 257 -3.46 -25.82 -12.67
N ALA A 258 -3.16 -25.35 -11.46
CA ALA A 258 -4.20 -24.98 -10.50
C ALA A 258 -4.93 -23.69 -10.91
N VAL A 259 -4.21 -22.66 -11.36
CA VAL A 259 -4.81 -21.38 -11.80
C VAL A 259 -5.81 -21.56 -12.96
N PHE A 260 -5.61 -22.57 -13.79
CA PHE A 260 -6.50 -22.93 -14.91
C PHE A 260 -7.49 -24.04 -14.60
N ASP A 261 -7.68 -24.42 -13.34
CA ASP A 261 -8.61 -25.48 -12.92
C ASP A 261 -8.31 -26.84 -13.56
N LEU A 262 -7.04 -27.15 -13.80
CA LEU A 262 -6.55 -28.38 -14.44
C LEU A 262 -6.02 -29.42 -13.42
N GLN A 263 -6.28 -29.21 -12.14
CA GLN A 263 -5.90 -30.07 -11.01
C GLN A 263 -7.06 -30.23 -10.03
N ASP A 264 -6.86 -31.10 -9.04
CA ASP A 264 -7.75 -31.29 -7.88
C ASP A 264 -8.29 -29.98 -7.32
N GLN A 265 -9.61 -29.97 -7.10
CA GLN A 265 -10.34 -28.81 -6.60
C GLN A 265 -9.87 -28.42 -5.19
N HIS A 266 -9.46 -29.39 -4.36
CA HIS A 266 -8.89 -29.08 -3.05
C HIS A 266 -7.52 -28.41 -3.17
N ARG A 267 -6.61 -28.90 -4.00
CA ARG A 267 -5.31 -28.26 -4.27
C ARG A 267 -5.47 -26.89 -4.91
N THR A 268 -6.36 -26.77 -5.90
CA THR A 268 -6.67 -25.52 -6.59
C THR A 268 -7.14 -24.45 -5.61
N SER A 269 -8.09 -24.78 -4.72
CA SER A 269 -8.58 -23.85 -3.70
C SER A 269 -7.49 -23.33 -2.77
N LYS A 270 -6.51 -24.17 -2.39
CA LYS A 270 -5.39 -23.78 -1.52
C LYS A 270 -4.41 -22.84 -2.23
N ILE A 271 -4.11 -23.11 -3.50
CA ILE A 271 -3.21 -22.30 -4.32
C ILE A 271 -3.84 -20.95 -4.63
N GLU A 272 -5.10 -20.93 -5.05
CA GLU A 272 -5.84 -19.68 -5.27
C GLU A 272 -5.93 -18.86 -3.98
N LYS A 273 -6.16 -19.50 -2.83
CA LYS A 273 -6.13 -18.82 -1.53
C LYS A 273 -4.77 -18.17 -1.26
N ALA A 274 -3.66 -18.88 -1.50
CA ALA A 274 -2.31 -18.32 -1.33
C ALA A 274 -2.06 -17.11 -2.24
N ILE A 275 -2.41 -17.23 -3.52
CA ILE A 275 -2.29 -16.17 -4.52
C ILE A 275 -3.14 -14.95 -4.13
N ASN A 276 -4.39 -15.17 -3.73
CA ASN A 276 -5.31 -14.10 -3.35
C ASN A 276 -4.85 -13.39 -2.08
N VAL A 277 -4.34 -14.12 -1.09
CA VAL A 277 -3.74 -13.53 0.11
C VAL A 277 -2.53 -12.69 -0.28
N ALA A 278 -1.59 -13.20 -1.08
CA ALA A 278 -0.45 -12.41 -1.56
C ALA A 278 -0.88 -11.11 -2.28
N LYS A 279 -1.86 -11.20 -3.20
CA LYS A 279 -2.43 -10.02 -3.88
C LYS A 279 -3.05 -9.03 -2.89
N SER A 280 -3.73 -9.51 -1.84
CA SER A 280 -4.32 -8.64 -0.80
C SER A 280 -3.27 -7.86 0.00
N PHE A 281 -2.04 -8.38 0.08
CA PHE A 281 -0.88 -7.70 0.65
C PHE A 281 -0.14 -6.80 -0.35
N GLY A 282 -0.61 -6.70 -1.60
CA GLY A 282 0.00 -5.87 -2.63
C GLY A 282 1.18 -6.51 -3.36
N MET A 283 1.50 -7.78 -3.08
CA MET A 283 2.56 -8.50 -3.77
C MET A 283 2.23 -8.63 -5.26
N LYS A 284 3.23 -8.45 -6.11
CA LYS A 284 3.08 -8.59 -7.57
C LYS A 284 3.25 -10.05 -7.95
N ILE A 285 2.28 -10.59 -8.67
CA ILE A 285 2.31 -11.98 -9.14
C ILE A 285 2.49 -11.96 -10.64
N THR A 286 3.54 -12.61 -11.13
CA THR A 286 3.96 -12.58 -12.53
C THR A 286 4.25 -14.00 -13.02
N VAL A 287 4.25 -14.16 -14.35
CA VAL A 287 4.67 -15.39 -15.02
C VAL A 287 5.74 -15.03 -16.04
N SER A 288 6.82 -15.82 -16.11
CA SER A 288 7.84 -15.63 -17.14
C SER A 288 7.36 -16.17 -18.49
N GLN A 289 7.84 -15.58 -19.59
CA GLN A 289 7.58 -16.13 -20.93
C GLN A 289 8.00 -17.61 -21.04
N GLN A 290 9.08 -18.00 -20.37
CA GLN A 290 9.57 -19.39 -20.35
C GLN A 290 8.55 -20.35 -19.72
N THR A 291 7.86 -19.93 -18.66
CA THR A 291 6.79 -20.71 -18.03
C THR A 291 5.57 -20.81 -18.95
N VAL A 292 5.23 -19.75 -19.69
CA VAL A 292 4.17 -19.81 -20.70
C VAL A 292 4.49 -20.82 -21.79
N GLU A 293 5.72 -20.81 -22.32
CA GLU A 293 6.15 -21.75 -23.35
C GLU A 293 6.24 -23.20 -22.83
N GLU A 294 6.70 -23.40 -21.58
CA GLU A 294 6.66 -24.72 -20.95
C GLU A 294 5.22 -25.21 -20.77
N MET A 295 4.30 -24.35 -20.33
CA MET A 295 2.89 -24.70 -20.18
C MET A 295 2.27 -25.13 -21.51
N LYS A 296 2.51 -24.39 -22.60
CA LYS A 296 2.06 -24.76 -23.95
C LYS A 296 2.59 -26.13 -24.39
N LYS A 297 3.90 -26.39 -24.17
CA LYS A 297 4.51 -27.70 -24.46
C LYS A 297 3.86 -28.80 -23.62
N SER A 298 3.64 -28.55 -22.34
CA SER A 298 3.01 -29.48 -21.40
C SER A 298 1.58 -29.84 -21.82
N ILE A 299 0.78 -28.85 -22.24
CA ILE A 299 -0.57 -29.05 -22.79
C ILE A 299 -0.50 -29.85 -24.09
N SER A 300 0.45 -29.55 -24.98
CA SER A 300 0.62 -30.27 -26.25
C SER A 300 0.96 -31.75 -26.03
N LEU A 301 1.75 -32.07 -25.00
CA LEU A 301 2.04 -33.47 -24.64
C LEU A 301 0.79 -34.18 -24.09
N LYS A 302 -0.02 -33.48 -23.30
CA LYS A 302 -1.27 -34.02 -22.73
C LYS A 302 -2.43 -34.11 -23.74
N LYS A 303 -2.36 -33.37 -24.84
CA LYS A 303 -3.34 -33.40 -25.94
C LYS A 303 -3.54 -34.80 -26.49
N SER A 304 -2.46 -35.51 -26.82
CA SER A 304 -2.55 -36.87 -27.38
C SER A 304 -3.25 -37.83 -26.41
N LEU A 305 -2.90 -37.73 -25.12
CA LEU A 305 -3.48 -38.52 -24.05
C LEU A 305 -5.00 -38.27 -23.92
N LEU A 306 -5.43 -37.00 -23.92
CA LEU A 306 -6.84 -36.65 -23.83
C LEU A 306 -7.63 -37.08 -25.07
N LEU A 307 -7.09 -36.92 -26.28
CA LEU A 307 -7.76 -37.35 -27.50
C LEU A 307 -7.94 -38.87 -27.53
N SER A 308 -6.95 -39.63 -27.05
CA SER A 308 -7.03 -41.09 -26.92
C SER A 308 -7.91 -41.59 -25.78
N SER A 309 -8.35 -40.71 -24.86
CA SER A 309 -9.14 -41.14 -23.70
C SER A 309 -10.55 -41.58 -24.11
N PRO A 310 -11.20 -42.48 -23.35
CA PRO A 310 -12.57 -42.91 -23.64
C PRO A 310 -13.56 -41.75 -23.64
N THR A 311 -14.56 -41.81 -24.52
CA THR A 311 -15.70 -40.90 -24.46
C THR A 311 -16.62 -41.31 -23.32
N ILE A 312 -16.96 -40.36 -22.45
CA ILE A 312 -17.87 -40.56 -21.33
C ILE A 312 -19.19 -39.83 -21.61
N LYS A 313 -20.31 -40.38 -21.14
CA LYS A 313 -21.59 -39.66 -21.17
C LYS A 313 -21.51 -38.46 -20.24
N ARG A 314 -22.08 -37.32 -20.66
CA ARG A 314 -22.02 -36.06 -19.89
C ARG A 314 -22.49 -36.21 -18.45
N GLU A 315 -23.61 -36.91 -18.25
CA GLU A 315 -24.23 -37.19 -16.95
C GLU A 315 -23.33 -38.01 -16.00
N LEU A 316 -22.40 -38.78 -16.56
CA LEU A 316 -21.48 -39.64 -15.80
C LEU A 316 -20.08 -39.01 -15.67
N ALA A 317 -19.83 -37.87 -16.32
CA ALA A 317 -18.51 -37.27 -16.38
C ALA A 317 -18.04 -36.75 -15.00
N GLU A 318 -18.95 -36.19 -14.20
CA GLU A 318 -18.65 -35.76 -12.82
C GLU A 318 -18.37 -36.96 -11.90
N VAL A 319 -19.26 -37.96 -11.93
CA VAL A 319 -19.08 -39.20 -11.15
C VAL A 319 -17.80 -39.94 -11.55
N GLY A 320 -17.48 -39.98 -12.84
CA GLY A 320 -16.23 -40.57 -13.34
C GLY A 320 -14.99 -39.81 -12.88
N ALA A 321 -15.06 -38.48 -12.79
CA ALA A 321 -13.98 -37.66 -12.25
C ALA A 321 -13.79 -37.89 -10.74
N ASP A 322 -14.88 -38.07 -9.99
CA ASP A 322 -14.84 -38.25 -8.53
C ASP A 322 -14.38 -39.66 -8.10
N ILE A 323 -14.60 -40.67 -8.94
CA ILE A 323 -14.14 -42.05 -8.69
C ILE A 323 -12.66 -42.24 -9.07
N SER A 324 -12.11 -41.36 -9.92
CA SER A 324 -10.73 -41.48 -10.36
C SER A 324 -9.76 -41.18 -9.20
N GLU A 325 -8.96 -42.17 -8.81
CA GLU A 325 -7.96 -42.02 -7.73
C GLU A 325 -6.84 -41.03 -8.10
N GLU A 326 -6.63 -40.77 -9.40
CA GLU A 326 -5.65 -39.82 -9.92
C GLU A 326 -6.32 -38.65 -10.65
N GLU A 327 -6.46 -37.56 -9.92
CA GLU A 327 -6.81 -36.22 -10.41
C GLU A 327 -5.81 -35.74 -11.47
N ASN A 328 -6.20 -35.77 -12.75
CA ASN A 328 -5.33 -35.49 -13.88
C ASN A 328 -6.02 -34.62 -14.95
N PHE A 329 -5.30 -34.33 -16.03
CA PHE A 329 -5.81 -33.47 -17.12
C PHE A 329 -7.11 -34.00 -17.78
N ILE A 330 -7.34 -35.32 -17.72
CA ILE A 330 -8.57 -35.95 -18.24
C ILE A 330 -9.75 -35.70 -17.29
N THR A 331 -9.56 -35.84 -15.97
CA THR A 331 -10.63 -35.57 -14.99
C THR A 331 -11.03 -34.09 -15.01
N ALA A 332 -10.07 -33.18 -15.22
CA ALA A 332 -10.33 -31.76 -15.44
C ALA A 332 -11.22 -31.52 -16.68
N TYR A 333 -10.93 -32.20 -17.79
CA TYR A 333 -11.79 -32.18 -18.98
C TYR A 333 -13.19 -32.72 -18.67
N TRP A 334 -13.32 -33.86 -17.98
CA TRP A 334 -14.63 -34.43 -17.64
C TRP A 334 -15.49 -33.48 -16.81
N ARG A 335 -14.90 -32.77 -15.85
CA ARG A 335 -15.61 -31.74 -15.08
C ARG A 335 -16.03 -30.56 -15.95
N ALA A 336 -15.16 -30.10 -16.86
CA ALA A 336 -15.51 -29.04 -17.81
C ALA A 336 -16.63 -29.48 -18.78
N PHE A 337 -16.57 -30.71 -19.25
CA PHE A 337 -17.55 -31.34 -20.14
C PHE A 337 -18.91 -31.49 -19.45
N HIS A 338 -18.93 -31.92 -18.18
CA HIS A 338 -20.16 -31.96 -17.38
C HIS A 338 -20.81 -30.58 -17.32
N LYS A 339 -20.05 -29.56 -16.91
CA LYS A 339 -20.55 -28.19 -16.71
C LYS A 339 -21.01 -27.51 -18.00
N THR A 340 -20.24 -27.62 -19.07
CA THR A 340 -20.41 -26.77 -20.27
C THR A 340 -20.78 -27.54 -21.54
N GLY A 341 -20.53 -28.85 -21.60
CA GLY A 341 -20.66 -29.64 -22.82
C GLY A 341 -19.52 -29.43 -23.83
N ILE A 342 -18.41 -28.81 -23.42
CA ILE A 342 -17.25 -28.50 -24.30
C ILE A 342 -16.65 -29.77 -24.94
N SER A 343 -16.36 -29.72 -26.24
CA SER A 343 -15.65 -30.83 -26.91
C SER A 343 -14.21 -30.95 -26.42
N LYS A 344 -13.56 -32.09 -26.68
CA LYS A 344 -12.13 -32.27 -26.33
C LYS A 344 -11.27 -31.26 -27.07
N GLU A 345 -11.57 -31.05 -28.35
CA GLU A 345 -10.88 -30.15 -29.25
C GLU A 345 -10.99 -28.71 -28.76
N ASP A 346 -12.21 -28.25 -28.44
CA ASP A 346 -12.44 -26.90 -27.93
C ASP A 346 -11.80 -26.69 -26.55
N PHE A 347 -11.80 -27.72 -25.70
CA PHE A 347 -11.15 -27.68 -24.39
C PHE A 347 -9.62 -27.50 -24.53
N ILE A 348 -9.00 -28.23 -25.45
CA ILE A 348 -7.56 -28.09 -25.73
C ILE A 348 -7.27 -26.74 -26.37
N GLU A 349 -8.05 -26.33 -27.37
CA GLU A 349 -7.85 -25.07 -28.09
C GLU A 349 -7.90 -23.88 -27.14
N LYS A 350 -8.88 -23.85 -26.23
CA LYS A 350 -8.96 -22.85 -25.16
C LYS A 350 -7.66 -22.73 -24.37
N LEU A 351 -6.99 -23.84 -24.07
CA LEU A 351 -5.77 -23.88 -23.27
C LEU A 351 -4.51 -23.49 -24.05
N THR A 352 -4.55 -23.45 -25.39
CA THR A 352 -3.41 -22.96 -26.20
C THR A 352 -3.18 -21.46 -26.02
N HIS A 353 -4.24 -20.72 -25.69
CA HIS A 353 -4.25 -19.28 -25.40
C HIS A 353 -3.83 -18.95 -23.96
N VAL A 354 -2.69 -19.49 -23.52
CA VAL A 354 -2.20 -19.37 -22.13
C VAL A 354 -2.07 -17.91 -21.70
N SER A 355 -1.54 -17.04 -22.57
CA SER A 355 -1.30 -15.63 -22.26
C SER A 355 -2.60 -14.87 -22.02
N GLU A 356 -3.64 -15.14 -22.81
CA GLU A 356 -4.97 -14.54 -22.68
C GLU A 356 -5.68 -15.03 -21.41
N LEU A 357 -5.53 -16.31 -21.07
CA LEU A 357 -6.05 -16.86 -19.81
C LEU A 357 -5.39 -16.23 -18.58
N LEU A 358 -4.08 -15.97 -18.63
CA LEU A 358 -3.37 -15.26 -17.56
C LEU A 358 -3.82 -13.80 -17.45
N ALA A 359 -4.01 -13.12 -18.59
CA ALA A 359 -4.52 -11.75 -18.63
C ALA A 359 -5.92 -11.66 -17.99
N ALA A 360 -6.82 -12.60 -18.30
CA ALA A 360 -8.15 -12.68 -17.67
C ALA A 360 -8.11 -12.87 -16.14
N LYS A 361 -7.04 -13.47 -15.60
CA LYS A 361 -6.81 -13.65 -14.15
C LYS A 361 -6.00 -12.49 -13.53
N ASN A 362 -5.73 -11.42 -14.27
CA ASN A 362 -4.86 -10.31 -13.87
C ASN A 362 -3.49 -10.79 -13.41
N ILE A 363 -2.85 -11.64 -14.22
CA ILE A 363 -1.48 -12.13 -14.00
C ILE A 363 -0.64 -11.71 -15.22
N PRO A 364 0.20 -10.67 -15.10
CA PRO A 364 1.07 -10.24 -16.19
C PRO A 364 2.11 -11.29 -16.56
N VAL A 365 2.41 -11.36 -17.87
CA VAL A 365 3.51 -12.13 -18.43
C VAL A 365 4.68 -11.20 -18.68
N GLU A 366 5.84 -11.50 -18.11
CA GLU A 366 7.05 -10.73 -18.28
C GLU A 366 8.05 -11.43 -19.21
N LYS A 367 8.71 -10.64 -20.06
CA LYS A 367 9.88 -11.12 -20.78
C LYS A 367 10.98 -11.36 -19.74
N GLY A 368 11.41 -12.62 -19.64
CA GLY A 368 12.50 -12.99 -18.74
C GLY A 368 13.86 -12.52 -19.28
N VAL A 369 14.92 -12.87 -18.57
CA VAL A 369 16.30 -12.63 -18.99
C VAL A 369 16.74 -13.75 -19.94
N GLU A 370 17.47 -13.41 -20.99
CA GLU A 370 18.10 -14.38 -21.88
C GLU A 370 19.46 -14.81 -21.32
N PHE A 371 19.62 -16.10 -21.08
CA PHE A 371 20.89 -16.71 -20.66
C PHE A 371 21.44 -17.57 -21.79
N THR A 372 22.77 -17.65 -21.90
CA THR A 372 23.41 -18.55 -22.86
C THR A 372 23.18 -20.01 -22.45
N ASN A 373 23.10 -20.91 -23.43
CA ASN A 373 22.89 -22.34 -23.16
C ASN A 373 23.96 -22.90 -22.21
N ASP A 374 25.22 -22.51 -22.37
CA ASP A 374 26.32 -22.97 -21.51
C ASP A 374 26.11 -22.64 -20.03
N VAL A 375 25.50 -21.49 -19.72
CA VAL A 375 25.20 -21.08 -18.34
C VAL A 375 24.05 -21.91 -17.78
N ILE A 376 23.01 -22.16 -18.59
CA ILE A 376 21.88 -23.00 -18.19
C ILE A 376 22.36 -24.44 -17.95
N GLU A 377 23.15 -25.02 -18.85
CA GLU A 377 23.65 -26.40 -18.71
C GLU A 377 24.52 -26.59 -17.46
N LYS A 378 25.36 -25.60 -17.12
CA LYS A 378 26.14 -25.63 -15.89
C LYS A 378 25.24 -25.67 -14.67
N GLU A 379 24.19 -24.87 -14.64
CA GLU A 379 23.25 -24.84 -13.52
C GLU A 379 22.40 -26.12 -13.45
N VAL A 380 22.01 -26.70 -14.59
CA VAL A 380 21.35 -28.01 -14.68
C VAL A 380 22.22 -29.12 -14.10
N ALA A 381 23.53 -29.11 -14.39
CA ALA A 381 24.46 -30.07 -13.82
C ALA A 381 24.54 -29.96 -12.29
N ILE A 382 24.57 -28.74 -11.75
CA ILE A 382 24.54 -28.48 -10.30
C ILE A 382 23.22 -28.99 -9.69
N LEU A 383 22.08 -28.70 -10.34
CA LEU A 383 20.76 -29.15 -9.91
C LEU A 383 20.70 -30.68 -9.83
N ASN A 384 21.05 -31.38 -10.90
CA ASN A 384 20.99 -32.84 -10.94
C ASN A 384 21.96 -33.49 -9.94
N ALA A 385 23.15 -32.93 -9.75
CA ALA A 385 24.10 -33.40 -8.74
C ALA A 385 23.54 -33.25 -7.32
N SER A 386 22.81 -32.16 -7.05
CA SER A 386 22.23 -31.89 -5.72
C SER A 386 21.00 -32.75 -5.38
N LEU A 387 20.35 -33.33 -6.39
CA LEU A 387 19.12 -34.13 -6.25
C LEU A 387 19.38 -35.63 -6.38
N ALA A 388 20.62 -36.06 -6.63
CA ALA A 388 20.94 -37.48 -6.83
C ALA A 388 20.49 -38.35 -5.63
N PRO A 389 19.82 -39.49 -5.86
CA PRO A 389 19.56 -40.15 -7.16
C PRO A 389 18.25 -39.71 -7.87
N GLN A 390 17.47 -38.82 -7.28
CA GLN A 390 16.16 -38.37 -7.76
C GLN A 390 16.33 -37.29 -8.84
N GLY A 391 16.88 -37.68 -10.01
CA GLY A 391 17.08 -36.76 -11.13
C GLY A 391 15.76 -36.29 -11.75
N LYS A 392 15.75 -35.08 -12.33
CA LYS A 392 14.61 -34.56 -13.10
C LYS A 392 14.81 -34.82 -14.59
N THR A 393 13.73 -34.80 -15.36
CA THR A 393 13.83 -34.80 -16.83
C THR A 393 14.54 -33.54 -17.31
N GLU A 394 15.23 -33.62 -18.45
CA GLU A 394 16.05 -32.51 -18.98
C GLU A 394 15.26 -31.20 -19.10
N ASN A 395 14.04 -31.25 -19.64
CA ASN A 395 13.21 -30.06 -19.83
C ASN A 395 12.83 -29.39 -18.50
N VAL A 396 12.45 -30.18 -17.49
CA VAL A 396 12.08 -29.67 -16.16
C VAL A 396 13.32 -29.11 -15.46
N ALA A 397 14.44 -29.83 -15.51
CA ALA A 397 15.70 -29.36 -14.93
C ALA A 397 16.17 -28.03 -15.56
N ARG A 398 16.05 -27.87 -16.89
CA ARG A 398 16.38 -26.63 -17.59
C ARG A 398 15.48 -25.47 -17.19
N HIS A 399 14.17 -25.70 -17.02
CA HIS A 399 13.24 -24.66 -16.58
C HIS A 399 13.51 -24.22 -15.14
N ASP A 400 13.76 -25.18 -14.24
CA ASP A 400 14.09 -24.90 -12.85
C ASP A 400 15.41 -24.12 -12.72
N ALA A 401 16.44 -24.57 -13.44
CA ALA A 401 17.74 -23.89 -13.52
C ALA A 401 17.59 -22.47 -14.08
N TYR A 402 16.79 -22.29 -15.14
CA TYR A 402 16.47 -20.98 -15.69
C TYR A 402 15.83 -20.06 -14.65
N HIS A 403 14.83 -20.53 -13.89
CA HIS A 403 14.16 -19.70 -12.89
C HIS A 403 15.06 -19.36 -11.71
N ARG A 404 15.96 -20.25 -11.31
CA ARG A 404 16.98 -19.90 -10.31
C ARG A 404 17.88 -18.76 -10.80
N LEU A 405 18.39 -18.87 -12.04
CA LEU A 405 19.23 -17.85 -12.65
C LEU A 405 18.47 -16.52 -12.82
N LEU A 406 17.22 -16.58 -13.25
CA LEU A 406 16.34 -15.43 -13.38
C LEU A 406 16.18 -14.69 -12.05
N ILE A 407 15.82 -15.40 -10.97
CA ILE A 407 15.64 -14.79 -9.65
C ILE A 407 16.94 -14.18 -9.13
N ARG A 408 18.09 -14.84 -9.32
CA ARG A 408 19.41 -14.29 -8.95
C ARG A 408 19.73 -13.02 -9.71
N GLU A 409 19.50 -13.00 -11.02
CA GLU A 409 19.77 -11.84 -11.86
C GLU A 409 18.83 -10.68 -11.53
N LEU A 410 17.54 -10.93 -11.29
CA LEU A 410 16.59 -9.90 -10.88
C LEU A 410 16.94 -9.28 -9.52
N ARG A 411 17.39 -10.08 -8.56
CA ARG A 411 17.89 -9.59 -7.26
C ARG A 411 19.13 -8.72 -7.44
N LYS A 412 20.11 -9.19 -8.23
CA LYS A 412 21.32 -8.43 -8.56
C LYS A 412 21.00 -7.11 -9.26
N GLN A 413 20.06 -7.11 -10.21
CA GLN A 413 19.61 -5.90 -10.90
C GLN A 413 18.90 -4.94 -9.94
N ALA A 414 18.08 -5.44 -9.01
CA ALA A 414 17.47 -4.62 -7.97
C ALA A 414 18.52 -4.00 -7.05
N GLU A 415 19.54 -4.76 -6.61
CA GLU A 415 20.66 -4.23 -5.83
C GLU A 415 21.43 -3.15 -6.59
N GLN A 416 21.78 -3.40 -7.86
CA GLN A 416 22.48 -2.44 -8.71
C GLN A 416 21.66 -1.17 -8.99
N GLN A 417 20.35 -1.31 -9.20
CA GLN A 417 19.42 -0.21 -9.41
C GLN A 417 18.92 0.41 -8.09
N GLN A 418 19.39 -0.12 -6.96
CA GLN A 418 19.01 0.24 -5.61
C GLN A 418 17.48 0.29 -5.43
N LYS A 419 16.82 -0.78 -5.83
CA LYS A 419 15.39 -1.01 -5.63
C LYS A 419 15.18 -1.92 -4.42
N LEU A 420 14.11 -1.67 -3.69
CA LEU A 420 13.66 -2.54 -2.57
C LEU A 420 12.97 -3.82 -3.06
N ASP A 421 12.95 -4.06 -4.36
CA ASP A 421 12.24 -5.18 -4.98
C ASP A 421 12.88 -6.50 -4.55
N LYS A 422 12.04 -7.43 -4.09
CA LYS A 422 12.45 -8.76 -3.68
C LYS A 422 11.72 -9.80 -4.52
N TYR A 423 12.46 -10.79 -5.02
CA TYR A 423 11.96 -11.75 -6.01
C TYR A 423 12.00 -13.17 -5.46
N TRP A 424 10.92 -13.92 -5.68
CA TRP A 424 10.84 -15.36 -5.39
C TRP A 424 10.12 -16.11 -6.50
N PHE A 425 10.43 -17.39 -6.56
CA PHE A 425 9.75 -18.38 -7.38
C PHE A 425 8.79 -19.19 -6.52
N LEU A 426 7.52 -19.25 -6.88
CA LEU A 426 6.50 -20.00 -6.17
C LEU A 426 6.27 -21.32 -6.90
N SER A 427 6.47 -22.45 -6.21
CA SER A 427 6.37 -23.80 -6.80
C SER A 427 5.70 -24.79 -5.83
N LEU A 428 5.18 -25.90 -6.35
CA LEU A 428 4.76 -27.06 -5.54
C LEU A 428 5.85 -28.13 -5.39
N ASP A 429 7.00 -27.97 -6.06
CA ASP A 429 8.04 -28.98 -6.10
C ASP A 429 8.96 -28.90 -4.87
N SER A 430 8.84 -29.89 -3.98
CA SER A 430 9.69 -30.00 -2.80
C SER A 430 11.16 -30.29 -3.13
N LEU A 431 11.47 -30.85 -4.30
CA LEU A 431 12.86 -31.09 -4.72
C LEU A 431 13.59 -29.77 -4.95
N LEU A 432 12.89 -28.70 -5.37
CA LEU A 432 13.50 -27.37 -5.51
C LEU A 432 13.96 -26.80 -4.17
N LEU A 433 13.26 -27.11 -3.08
CA LEU A 433 13.70 -26.71 -1.74
C LEU A 433 15.01 -27.42 -1.36
N THR A 434 15.13 -28.71 -1.66
CA THR A 434 16.36 -29.48 -1.42
C THR A 434 17.52 -28.91 -2.23
N TYR A 435 17.29 -28.63 -3.51
CA TYR A 435 18.28 -28.02 -4.39
C TYR A 435 18.72 -26.63 -3.90
N ASP A 436 17.78 -25.72 -3.58
CA ASP A 436 18.10 -24.40 -3.00
C ASP A 436 18.96 -24.56 -1.76
N ARG A 437 18.53 -25.38 -0.80
CA ARG A 437 19.24 -25.60 0.46
C ARG A 437 20.66 -26.12 0.27
N ASN A 438 20.89 -27.00 -0.71
CA ASN A 438 22.19 -27.62 -0.93
C ASN A 438 23.20 -26.71 -1.64
N THR A 439 22.74 -25.64 -2.29
CA THR A 439 23.56 -24.86 -3.22
C THR A 439 23.53 -23.36 -2.95
N ARG A 440 22.75 -22.93 -1.96
CA ARG A 440 22.62 -21.54 -1.51
C ARG A 440 23.57 -21.28 -0.33
N ASP A 441 24.17 -20.11 -0.30
CA ASP A 441 24.92 -19.66 0.88
C ASP A 441 23.98 -19.40 2.07
N LYS A 442 24.45 -19.65 3.30
CA LYS A 442 23.59 -19.48 4.50
C LYS A 442 23.02 -18.06 4.65
N ALA A 443 23.72 -17.05 4.15
CA ALA A 443 23.30 -15.65 4.21
C ALA A 443 22.30 -15.26 3.08
N GLU A 444 22.24 -16.02 1.98
CA GLU A 444 21.35 -15.73 0.85
C GLU A 444 19.88 -16.07 1.19
N MET A 445 18.93 -15.35 0.60
CA MET A 445 17.51 -15.70 0.69
C MET A 445 17.18 -16.87 -0.25
N PRO A 446 16.29 -17.80 0.13
CA PRO A 446 15.93 -18.90 -0.75
C PRO A 446 15.26 -18.36 -2.01
N PHE A 447 15.55 -18.98 -3.16
CA PHE A 447 14.94 -18.53 -4.42
C PHE A 447 13.50 -19.03 -4.57
N VAL A 448 13.17 -20.18 -3.96
CA VAL A 448 11.88 -20.86 -4.08
C VAL A 448 11.08 -20.80 -2.77
N LEU A 449 9.75 -20.69 -2.89
CA LEU A 449 8.79 -20.77 -1.79
C LEU A 449 7.63 -21.71 -2.16
N LEU A 450 7.07 -22.40 -1.17
CA LEU A 450 5.83 -23.15 -1.32
C LEU A 450 4.61 -22.29 -0.96
N PRO A 451 3.44 -22.47 -1.60
CA PRO A 451 2.22 -21.71 -1.28
C PRO A 451 1.81 -21.75 0.18
N HIS A 452 2.02 -22.88 0.87
CA HIS A 452 1.68 -22.99 2.29
C HIS A 452 2.65 -22.21 3.20
N GLN A 453 3.94 -22.13 2.84
CA GLN A 453 4.92 -21.31 3.55
C GLN A 453 4.56 -19.83 3.40
N LEU A 454 4.18 -19.40 2.19
CA LEU A 454 3.69 -18.04 1.93
C LEU A 454 2.48 -17.70 2.81
N LEU A 455 1.51 -18.61 2.91
CA LEU A 455 0.36 -18.44 3.78
C LEU A 455 0.75 -18.34 5.26
N GLN A 456 1.68 -19.16 5.74
CA GLN A 456 2.16 -19.11 7.13
C GLN A 456 2.82 -17.77 7.46
N ILE A 457 3.60 -17.22 6.53
CA ILE A 457 4.28 -15.92 6.68
C ILE A 457 3.27 -14.77 6.75
N LEU A 458 2.24 -14.79 5.90
CA LEU A 458 1.30 -13.67 5.77
C LEU A 458 0.14 -13.75 6.77
N ARG A 459 -0.20 -14.94 7.26
CA ARG A 459 -1.34 -15.20 8.15
C ARG A 459 -1.36 -14.33 9.42
N PRO A 460 -0.25 -14.12 10.15
CA PRO A 460 -0.24 -13.27 11.35
C PRO A 460 -0.67 -11.82 11.09
N PHE A 461 -0.54 -11.35 9.85
CA PHE A 461 -0.81 -9.97 9.45
C PHE A 461 -2.20 -9.79 8.80
N GLY A 462 -2.99 -10.86 8.71
CA GLY A 462 -4.34 -10.82 8.18
C GLY A 462 -5.32 -10.11 9.13
N GLN A 463 -6.33 -9.44 8.56
CA GLN A 463 -7.44 -8.92 9.36
C GLN A 463 -8.42 -10.04 9.70
N ARG A 464 -8.71 -10.21 10.98
CA ARG A 464 -9.69 -11.16 11.54
C ARG A 464 -11.04 -10.51 11.88
N THR A 465 -11.13 -9.18 11.96
CA THR A 465 -12.39 -8.42 12.12
C THR A 465 -12.53 -7.28 11.09
N GLN A 466 -13.77 -6.87 10.82
CA GLN A 466 -14.12 -5.70 10.00
C GLN A 466 -14.02 -4.38 10.77
N ASP A 467 -14.26 -4.40 12.08
CA ASP A 467 -14.19 -3.22 12.95
C ASP A 467 -13.27 -3.55 14.14
N TYR A 468 -12.03 -3.08 14.07
CA TYR A 468 -10.98 -3.38 15.04
C TYR A 468 -11.30 -2.83 16.44
N ASP A 469 -11.76 -1.57 16.49
CA ASP A 469 -12.04 -0.85 17.73
C ASP A 469 -13.30 -1.43 18.39
N ALA A 470 -14.40 -1.56 17.64
CA ALA A 470 -15.66 -2.05 18.19
C ALA A 470 -15.53 -3.47 18.75
N VAL A 471 -14.82 -4.35 18.03
CA VAL A 471 -14.55 -5.72 18.52
C VAL A 471 -13.68 -5.69 19.77
N PHE A 472 -12.66 -4.84 19.86
CA PHE A 472 -11.91 -4.70 21.10
C PHE A 472 -12.81 -4.30 22.27
N PHE A 473 -13.66 -3.28 22.12
CA PHE A 473 -14.57 -2.87 23.21
C PHE A 473 -15.54 -3.96 23.62
N GLU A 474 -16.11 -4.67 22.65
CA GLU A 474 -17.03 -5.80 22.89
C GLU A 474 -16.34 -6.99 23.56
N LEU A 475 -15.08 -7.24 23.23
CA LEU A 475 -14.29 -8.31 23.85
C LEU A 475 -13.91 -7.94 25.28
N PHE A 476 -13.54 -6.69 25.54
CA PHE A 476 -13.11 -6.23 26.85
C PHE A 476 -14.25 -5.90 27.80
N SER A 477 -15.50 -5.82 27.32
CA SER A 477 -16.66 -5.83 28.20
C SER A 477 -16.92 -7.22 28.80
N ARG A 478 -16.34 -8.28 28.22
CA ARG A 478 -16.58 -9.67 28.59
C ARG A 478 -15.61 -10.20 29.65
N PRO A 479 -16.08 -10.97 30.64
CA PRO A 479 -15.20 -11.57 31.65
C PRO A 479 -14.24 -12.61 31.06
N GLN A 480 -14.62 -13.24 29.94
CA GLN A 480 -13.81 -14.24 29.25
C GLN A 480 -12.41 -13.70 28.95
N ILE A 481 -12.30 -12.50 28.37
CA ILE A 481 -11.00 -11.89 28.03
C ILE A 481 -10.17 -11.54 29.26
N LYS A 482 -10.80 -11.05 30.33
CA LYS A 482 -10.12 -10.72 31.59
C LYS A 482 -9.65 -11.96 32.36
N SER A 483 -10.26 -13.11 32.08
CA SER A 483 -9.84 -14.41 32.62
C SER A 483 -8.63 -15.03 31.89
N ALA A 484 -8.07 -14.35 30.88
CA ALA A 484 -6.95 -14.84 30.09
C ALA A 484 -5.61 -14.91 30.85
N GLN A 485 -5.60 -14.61 32.16
CA GLN A 485 -4.41 -14.74 32.99
C GLN A 485 -3.81 -16.15 32.90
N GLY A 486 -2.51 -16.20 32.59
CA GLY A 486 -1.77 -17.46 32.42
C GLY A 486 -2.00 -18.20 31.09
N VAL A 487 -2.73 -17.61 30.14
CA VAL A 487 -2.80 -18.12 28.76
C VAL A 487 -1.47 -17.92 28.02
N LEU A 488 -0.77 -16.84 28.35
CA LEU A 488 0.49 -16.44 27.72
C LEU A 488 1.68 -16.71 28.65
N PRO A 489 2.89 -16.99 28.11
CA PRO A 489 4.10 -17.12 28.91
C PRO A 489 4.41 -15.85 29.70
N THR A 490 4.82 -15.99 30.96
CA THR A 490 5.12 -14.86 31.85
C THR A 490 6.29 -13.98 31.38
N ASN A 491 7.18 -14.53 30.56
CA ASN A 491 8.31 -13.80 29.97
C ASN A 491 7.96 -13.08 28.65
N LEU A 492 6.76 -13.28 28.08
CA LEU A 492 6.39 -12.69 26.79
C LEU A 492 6.43 -11.16 26.83
N THR A 493 5.89 -10.58 27.89
CA THR A 493 5.91 -9.12 28.11
C THR A 493 7.35 -8.60 28.15
N GLN A 494 8.26 -9.30 28.83
CA GLN A 494 9.67 -8.91 28.89
C GLN A 494 10.34 -9.00 27.52
N LYS A 495 10.05 -10.05 26.74
CA LYS A 495 10.57 -10.20 25.36
C LYS A 495 10.06 -9.09 24.43
N ILE A 496 8.77 -8.75 24.51
CA ILE A 496 8.17 -7.66 23.71
C ILE A 496 8.83 -6.33 24.07
N LEU A 497 8.97 -6.03 25.37
CA LEU A 497 9.60 -4.78 25.82
C LEU A 497 11.09 -4.71 25.46
N ALA A 498 11.82 -5.82 25.61
CA ALA A 498 13.23 -5.90 25.21
C ALA A 498 13.38 -5.66 23.70
N LYS A 499 12.56 -6.32 22.88
CA LYS A 499 12.58 -6.14 21.42
C LYS A 499 12.20 -4.71 21.05
N MET A 500 11.17 -4.12 21.66
CA MET A 500 10.82 -2.70 21.48
C MET A 500 11.99 -1.77 21.81
N SER A 501 12.67 -2.00 22.95
CA SER A 501 13.78 -1.16 23.39
C SER A 501 14.95 -1.15 22.40
N GLY A 502 15.21 -2.28 21.73
CA GLY A 502 16.26 -2.41 20.72
C GLY A 502 16.01 -1.59 19.45
N PHE A 503 14.78 -1.12 19.22
CA PHE A 503 14.42 -0.31 18.05
C PHE A 503 14.12 1.16 18.39
N ASN A 504 14.23 1.57 19.66
CA ASN A 504 13.88 2.93 20.09
C ASN A 504 14.74 4.02 19.43
N ASP A 505 15.99 3.72 19.10
CA ASP A 505 16.93 4.66 18.50
C ASP A 505 16.79 4.77 16.97
N LEU A 506 15.95 3.93 16.36
CA LEU A 506 15.76 3.87 14.91
C LEU A 506 14.47 4.58 14.47
N PRO A 507 14.47 5.21 13.28
CA PRO A 507 13.23 5.65 12.64
C PRO A 507 12.24 4.48 12.53
N PRO A 508 10.96 4.67 12.88
CA PRO A 508 10.00 3.57 12.92
C PRO A 508 9.83 2.84 11.59
N GLU A 509 9.94 3.51 10.44
CA GLU A 509 9.88 2.87 9.13
C GLU A 509 11.01 1.84 8.94
N ILE A 510 12.22 2.19 9.38
CA ILE A 510 13.40 1.32 9.32
C ILE A 510 13.21 0.14 10.27
N ALA A 511 12.79 0.42 11.52
CA ALA A 511 12.52 -0.62 12.50
C ALA A 511 11.46 -1.62 12.02
N LEU A 512 10.37 -1.14 11.42
CA LEU A 512 9.28 -1.96 10.88
C LEU A 512 9.76 -2.83 9.71
N SER A 513 10.56 -2.28 8.78
CA SER A 513 11.16 -3.06 7.70
C SER A 513 12.08 -4.16 8.21
N ILE A 514 12.94 -3.85 9.19
CA ILE A 514 13.86 -4.81 9.82
C ILE A 514 13.06 -5.93 10.50
N ILE A 515 12.07 -5.59 11.33
CA ILE A 515 11.26 -6.58 12.05
C ILE A 515 10.52 -7.51 11.07
N LEU A 516 9.94 -6.96 10.00
CA LEU A 516 9.27 -7.76 8.98
C LEU A 516 10.25 -8.67 8.22
N ASP A 517 11.43 -8.15 7.85
CA ASP A 517 12.45 -8.95 7.15
C ASP A 517 13.01 -10.06 8.04
N GLN A 518 13.27 -9.77 9.32
CA GLN A 518 13.69 -10.76 10.32
C GLN A 518 12.63 -11.84 10.51
N SER A 519 11.36 -11.45 10.73
CA SER A 519 10.27 -12.40 10.89
C SER A 519 10.11 -13.28 9.64
N PHE A 520 10.18 -12.68 8.45
CA PHE A 520 10.14 -13.40 7.18
C PHE A 520 11.30 -14.40 7.07
N ARG A 521 12.54 -13.95 7.33
CA ARG A 521 13.74 -14.79 7.29
C ARG A 521 13.66 -15.95 8.26
N LYS A 522 13.26 -15.72 9.51
CA LYS A 522 13.11 -16.76 10.53
C LYS A 522 12.09 -17.81 10.12
N ASN A 523 10.92 -17.39 9.63
CA ASN A 523 9.86 -18.29 9.19
C ASN A 523 10.22 -19.08 7.92
N VAL A 524 11.02 -18.50 7.03
CA VAL A 524 11.40 -19.11 5.75
C VAL A 524 12.64 -19.99 5.88
N LEU A 525 13.65 -19.54 6.62
CA LEU A 525 14.95 -20.20 6.74
C LEU A 525 15.04 -21.16 7.93
N GLY A 526 14.14 -21.04 8.93
CA GLY A 526 14.23 -21.79 10.19
C GLY A 526 15.49 -21.45 11.00
N VAL A 527 16.08 -20.28 10.75
CA VAL A 527 17.35 -19.84 11.33
C VAL A 527 17.07 -19.11 12.65
N GLY A 528 17.83 -19.44 13.71
CA GLY A 528 17.72 -18.82 15.04
C GLY A 528 18.25 -17.38 15.06
N ASP A 529 17.99 -16.65 16.16
CA ASP A 529 18.29 -15.21 16.28
C ASP A 529 19.81 -14.88 16.18
N ASP A 530 20.70 -15.85 16.38
CA ASP A 530 22.16 -15.65 16.42
C ASP A 530 22.86 -15.65 15.04
N ASP A 531 22.24 -16.21 14.00
CA ASP A 531 22.91 -16.46 12.71
C ASP A 531 22.82 -15.27 11.73
N VAL A 532 22.01 -14.25 12.03
CA VAL A 532 21.93 -13.01 11.24
C VAL A 532 22.17 -11.85 12.19
N ALA A 533 23.40 -11.30 12.18
CA ALA A 533 23.74 -10.16 13.01
C ALA A 533 22.75 -9.01 12.74
N LEU A 534 21.95 -8.66 13.76
CA LEU A 534 20.99 -7.54 13.74
C LEU A 534 21.64 -6.27 13.15
N ASN A 535 22.92 -6.05 13.44
CA ASN A 535 23.70 -4.93 12.90
C ASN A 535 23.80 -4.94 11.38
N THR A 536 24.02 -6.09 10.73
CA THR A 536 24.09 -6.20 9.27
C THR A 536 22.73 -5.91 8.61
N LEU A 537 21.65 -6.35 9.25
CA LEU A 537 20.28 -6.02 8.81
C LEU A 537 19.97 -4.54 8.99
N ILE A 538 20.37 -3.95 10.12
CA ILE A 538 20.25 -2.51 10.38
C ILE A 538 21.01 -1.75 9.29
N GLU A 539 22.29 -2.03 9.07
CA GLU A 539 23.10 -1.38 8.04
C GLU A 539 22.43 -1.47 6.67
N THR A 540 22.05 -2.67 6.24
CA THR A 540 21.40 -2.89 4.93
C THR A 540 20.08 -2.13 4.79
N GLN A 541 19.22 -2.15 5.81
CA GLN A 541 17.93 -1.46 5.75
C GLN A 541 18.07 0.06 5.88
N THR A 542 19.02 0.52 6.68
CA THR A 542 19.31 1.95 6.84
C THR A 542 19.84 2.52 5.53
N ASP A 543 20.78 1.81 4.88
CA ASP A 543 21.29 2.16 3.55
C ASP A 543 20.16 2.20 2.52
N ASN A 544 19.33 1.16 2.47
CA ASN A 544 18.19 1.07 1.56
C ASN A 544 17.17 2.22 1.73
N VAL A 545 16.86 2.61 2.97
CA VAL A 545 15.95 3.73 3.25
C VAL A 545 16.60 5.08 2.92
N LEU A 546 17.86 5.30 3.31
CA LEU A 546 18.63 6.49 2.94
C LEU A 546 18.67 6.67 1.41
N ILE A 547 18.90 5.58 0.68
CA ILE A 547 18.93 5.62 -0.78
C ILE A 547 17.54 5.96 -1.35
N THR A 548 16.48 5.40 -0.79
CA THR A 548 15.10 5.70 -1.21
C THR A 548 14.77 7.18 -0.98
N GLU A 549 15.15 7.74 0.17
CA GLU A 549 14.99 9.17 0.45
C GLU A 549 15.81 10.03 -0.53
N LEU A 550 17.06 9.67 -0.79
CA LEU A 550 17.92 10.37 -1.76
C LEU A 550 17.32 10.38 -3.17
N ARG A 551 16.70 9.28 -3.62
CA ARG A 551 15.96 9.25 -4.89
C ARG A 551 14.76 10.19 -4.85
N GLY A 552 13.97 10.17 -3.78
CA GLY A 552 12.83 11.08 -3.62
C GLY A 552 13.24 12.56 -3.64
N TYR A 553 14.40 12.90 -3.07
CA TYR A 553 14.98 14.24 -3.20
C TYR A 553 15.41 14.56 -4.63
N LYS A 554 16.03 13.62 -5.32
CA LYS A 554 16.46 13.80 -6.71
C LYS A 554 15.28 14.03 -7.65
N GLU A 555 14.21 13.26 -7.53
CA GLU A 555 13.00 13.42 -8.33
C GLU A 555 12.30 14.77 -8.06
N ARG A 556 12.26 15.20 -6.79
CA ARG A 556 11.75 16.54 -6.44
C ARG A 556 12.62 17.65 -7.01
N LEU A 557 13.95 17.49 -7.00
CA LEU A 557 14.86 18.44 -7.63
C LEU A 557 14.63 18.53 -9.13
N GLU A 558 14.49 17.40 -9.82
CA GLU A 558 14.18 17.36 -11.26
C GLU A 558 12.82 18.01 -11.56
N GLN A 559 11.80 17.80 -10.73
CA GLN A 559 10.50 18.47 -10.87
C GLN A 559 10.62 20.00 -10.68
N LEU A 560 11.37 20.44 -9.66
CA LEU A 560 11.62 21.86 -9.41
C LEU A 560 12.44 22.51 -10.53
N GLU A 561 13.41 21.80 -11.09
CA GLU A 561 14.18 22.26 -12.26
C GLU A 561 13.29 22.40 -13.48
N LEU A 562 12.40 21.43 -13.73
CA LEU A 562 11.45 21.49 -14.83
C LEU A 562 10.44 22.63 -14.65
N GLU A 563 9.96 22.85 -13.42
CA GLU A 563 9.06 23.95 -13.09
C GLU A 563 9.76 25.30 -13.24
N ASN A 564 11.01 25.42 -12.79
CA ASN A 564 11.82 26.63 -12.97
C ASN A 564 12.12 26.90 -14.45
N GLN A 565 12.40 25.89 -15.27
CA GLN A 565 12.58 26.04 -16.72
C GLN A 565 11.28 26.46 -17.42
N LYS A 566 10.13 25.95 -17.00
CA LYS A 566 8.83 26.42 -17.50
C LYS A 566 8.60 27.87 -17.12
N ARG A 567 8.92 28.23 -15.88
CA ARG A 567 8.77 29.59 -15.37
C ARG A 567 9.68 30.57 -16.09
N SER A 568 10.95 30.21 -16.34
CA SER A 568 11.90 31.03 -17.10
C SER A 568 11.47 31.22 -18.55
N ARG A 569 10.93 30.17 -19.19
CA ARG A 569 10.37 30.28 -20.56
C ARG A 569 9.13 31.17 -20.61
N MET A 570 8.29 31.15 -19.57
CA MET A 570 7.14 32.06 -19.48
C MET A 570 7.58 33.51 -19.30
N THR A 571 8.52 33.80 -18.40
CA THR A 571 9.05 35.17 -18.26
C THR A 571 9.81 35.66 -19.49
N GLU A 572 10.53 34.78 -20.20
CA GLU A 572 11.15 35.13 -21.48
C GLU A 572 10.10 35.41 -22.56
N ALA A 573 9.01 34.63 -22.62
CA ALA A 573 7.91 34.86 -23.55
C ALA A 573 7.18 36.17 -23.26
N GLU A 574 6.88 36.46 -22.00
CA GLU A 574 6.28 37.72 -21.55
C GLU A 574 7.18 38.92 -21.90
N ALA A 575 8.49 38.82 -21.65
CA ALA A 575 9.45 39.87 -22.01
C ALA A 575 9.58 40.09 -23.53
N VAL A 576 9.41 39.05 -24.34
CA VAL A 576 9.39 39.16 -25.81
C VAL A 576 8.08 39.77 -26.31
N GLU A 577 6.96 39.48 -25.65
CA GLU A 577 5.65 40.03 -25.98
C GLU A 577 5.57 41.52 -25.62
N GLU A 578 6.08 41.91 -24.45
CA GLU A 578 6.19 43.30 -24.01
C GLU A 578 7.08 44.14 -24.96
N LYS A 579 8.21 43.56 -25.42
CA LYS A 579 9.05 44.19 -26.47
C LYS A 579 8.33 44.33 -27.80
N ARG A 580 7.49 43.35 -28.18
CA ARG A 580 6.69 43.42 -29.42
C ARG A 580 5.62 44.51 -29.32
N GLU A 581 4.95 44.65 -28.19
CA GLU A 581 3.95 45.69 -27.97
C GLU A 581 4.57 47.10 -27.95
N GLY A 582 5.72 47.28 -27.28
CA GLY A 582 6.47 48.53 -27.33
C GLY A 582 6.87 48.93 -28.75
N SER A 583 7.34 47.97 -29.57
CA SER A 583 7.71 48.23 -30.98
C SER A 583 6.52 48.60 -31.88
N LYS A 584 5.30 48.14 -31.55
CA LYS A 584 4.07 48.51 -32.28
C LYS A 584 3.63 49.94 -31.95
N GLN A 585 3.74 50.37 -30.69
CA GLN A 585 3.43 51.74 -30.29
C GLN A 585 4.38 52.76 -30.92
N GLU A 586 5.70 52.49 -30.96
CA GLU A 586 6.66 53.38 -31.64
C GLU A 586 6.36 53.54 -33.13
N ARG A 587 5.97 52.45 -33.82
CA ARG A 587 5.58 52.52 -35.24
C ARG A 587 4.32 53.34 -35.48
N GLN A 588 3.32 53.25 -34.60
CA GLN A 588 2.11 54.08 -34.70
C GLN A 588 2.41 55.57 -34.49
N ILE A 589 3.22 55.92 -33.48
CA ILE A 589 3.62 57.30 -33.22
C ILE A 589 4.37 57.88 -34.42
N THR A 590 5.26 57.09 -35.03
CA THR A 590 6.02 57.50 -36.21
C THR A 590 5.11 57.71 -37.44
N PHE A 591 4.09 56.88 -37.60
CA PHE A 591 3.10 57.02 -38.67
C PHE A 591 2.29 58.31 -38.56
N TYR A 592 1.79 58.64 -37.36
CA TYR A 592 1.01 59.86 -37.14
C TYR A 592 1.84 61.14 -37.34
N LYS A 593 3.11 61.15 -36.93
CA LYS A 593 4.02 62.28 -37.19
C LYS A 593 4.21 62.54 -38.69
N ASN A 594 4.41 61.47 -39.48
CA ASN A 594 4.58 61.59 -40.92
C ASN A 594 3.29 62.05 -41.63
N LEU A 595 2.13 61.60 -41.17
CA LEU A 595 0.82 62.02 -41.71
C LEU A 595 0.56 63.51 -41.44
N ALA A 596 0.83 63.98 -40.22
CA ALA A 596 0.67 65.38 -39.85
C ALA A 596 1.59 66.32 -40.65
N CYS A 597 2.86 65.94 -40.83
CA CYS A 597 3.80 66.67 -41.69
C CYS A 597 3.31 66.75 -43.14
N GLY A 598 2.78 65.64 -43.69
CA GLY A 598 2.23 65.62 -45.04
C GLY A 598 1.06 66.58 -45.21
N ALA A 599 0.11 66.60 -44.27
CA ALA A 599 -1.06 67.48 -44.32
C ALA A 599 -0.68 68.97 -44.27
N LEU A 600 0.27 69.35 -43.41
CA LEU A 600 0.77 70.73 -43.32
C LEU A 600 1.42 71.20 -44.62
N LEU A 601 2.15 70.31 -45.29
CA LEU A 601 2.84 70.62 -46.56
C LEU A 601 1.85 70.86 -47.71
N VAL A 602 0.78 70.06 -47.78
CA VAL A 602 -0.32 70.27 -48.75
C VAL A 602 -1.02 71.60 -48.50
N LEU A 603 -1.35 71.91 -47.24
CA LEU A 603 -2.00 73.17 -46.88
C LEU A 603 -1.14 74.38 -47.28
N TRP A 604 0.17 74.32 -47.03
CA TRP A 604 1.12 75.36 -47.41
C TRP A 604 1.20 75.56 -48.93
N LEU A 605 1.18 74.47 -49.72
CA LEU A 605 1.13 74.53 -51.18
C LEU A 605 -0.15 75.17 -51.70
N VAL A 606 -1.31 74.78 -51.16
CA VAL A 606 -2.60 75.35 -51.56
C VAL A 606 -2.66 76.85 -51.27
N LEU A 607 -2.18 77.28 -50.10
CA LEU A 607 -2.13 78.70 -49.73
C LEU A 607 -1.19 79.50 -50.66
N ASN A 608 -0.04 78.95 -51.04
CA ASN A 608 0.86 79.60 -52.00
C ASN A 608 0.23 79.73 -53.38
N ILE A 609 -0.42 78.68 -53.89
CA ILE A 609 -1.10 78.72 -55.19
C ILE A 609 -2.19 79.79 -55.19
N LEU A 610 -3.00 79.88 -54.14
CA LEU A 610 -4.04 80.91 -54.01
C LEU A 610 -3.43 82.33 -53.96
N ALA A 611 -2.33 82.52 -53.22
CA ALA A 611 -1.64 83.80 -53.17
C ALA A 611 -1.08 84.22 -54.54
N VAL A 612 -0.50 83.27 -55.28
CA VAL A 612 0.02 83.53 -56.64
C VAL A 612 -1.13 83.89 -57.59
N ILE A 613 -2.25 83.16 -57.56
CA ILE A 613 -3.43 83.47 -58.39
C ILE A 613 -3.96 84.88 -58.09
N TYR A 614 -4.10 85.24 -56.80
CA TYR A 614 -4.58 86.56 -56.40
C TYR A 614 -3.65 87.68 -56.89
N MET A 615 -2.34 87.48 -56.79
CA MET A 615 -1.35 88.47 -57.21
C MET A 615 -1.16 88.55 -58.74
N TRP A 616 -1.51 87.51 -59.49
CA TRP A 616 -1.28 87.43 -60.94
C TRP A 616 -2.07 88.47 -61.75
N GLY A 617 -3.24 88.90 -61.28
CA GLY A 617 -4.05 89.92 -61.94
C GLY A 617 -3.40 91.32 -61.95
N ALA A 618 -2.57 91.62 -60.95
CA ALA A 618 -2.04 92.97 -60.72
C ALA A 618 -0.60 93.19 -61.25
N MET A 619 0.07 92.14 -61.75
CA MET A 619 1.50 92.24 -62.08
C MET A 619 1.80 92.65 -63.54
N PRO A 620 2.81 93.52 -63.76
CA PRO A 620 3.36 93.81 -65.08
C PRO A 620 3.96 92.57 -65.78
N LYS A 621 3.89 92.50 -67.11
CA LYS A 621 4.28 91.32 -67.92
C LYS A 621 5.71 90.81 -67.64
N ILE A 622 6.67 91.70 -67.38
CA ILE A 622 8.07 91.33 -67.08
C ILE A 622 8.18 90.56 -65.76
N VAL A 623 7.38 90.91 -64.75
CA VAL A 623 7.40 90.24 -63.44
C VAL A 623 6.81 88.84 -63.53
N LYS A 624 5.81 88.64 -64.39
CA LYS A 624 5.21 87.32 -64.65
C LYS A 624 6.22 86.33 -65.23
N VAL A 625 7.09 86.77 -66.15
CA VAL A 625 8.13 85.91 -66.74
C VAL A 625 9.18 85.51 -65.71
N ILE A 626 9.58 86.43 -64.83
CA ILE A 626 10.54 86.14 -63.74
C ILE A 626 9.91 85.20 -62.71
N ALA A 627 8.64 85.39 -62.34
CA ALA A 627 7.94 84.50 -61.42
C ALA A 627 7.88 83.05 -61.93
N VAL A 628 7.57 82.84 -63.21
CA VAL A 628 7.58 81.49 -63.83
C VAL A 628 8.98 80.88 -63.80
N ALA A 629 10.03 81.66 -64.07
CA ALA A 629 11.40 81.16 -64.03
C ALA A 629 11.81 80.74 -62.60
N VAL A 630 11.39 81.50 -61.58
CA VAL A 630 11.64 81.17 -60.17
C VAL A 630 10.88 79.92 -59.76
N ASP A 631 9.61 79.78 -60.16
CA ASP A 631 8.80 78.60 -59.86
C ASP A 631 9.36 77.32 -60.50
N VAL A 632 9.87 77.40 -61.74
CA VAL A 632 10.53 76.26 -62.41
C VAL A 632 11.81 75.84 -61.67
N VAL A 633 12.59 76.80 -61.17
CA VAL A 633 13.79 76.51 -60.37
C VAL A 633 13.42 75.91 -59.00
N LEU A 634 12.37 76.41 -58.35
CA LEU A 634 11.87 75.89 -57.09
C LEU A 634 11.30 74.46 -57.25
N LEU A 635 10.58 74.20 -58.34
CA LEU A 635 10.10 72.86 -58.68
C LEU A 635 11.27 71.89 -58.90
N GLY A 636 12.34 72.36 -59.56
CA GLY A 636 13.59 71.62 -59.73
C GLY A 636 14.27 71.28 -58.40
N PHE A 637 14.21 72.17 -57.41
CA PHE A 637 14.75 71.96 -56.07
C PHE A 637 13.92 70.95 -55.26
N ILE A 638 12.58 71.05 -55.33
CA ILE A 638 11.65 70.12 -54.66
C ILE A 638 11.78 68.71 -55.27
N LEU A 639 11.92 68.59 -56.58
CA LEU A 639 12.14 67.30 -57.26
C LEU A 639 13.53 66.70 -56.96
N ARG A 640 14.52 67.51 -56.54
CA ARG A 640 15.84 67.03 -56.08
C ARG A 640 15.84 66.53 -54.62
N ALA A 641 14.89 66.95 -53.79
CA ALA A 641 14.72 66.48 -52.40
C ALA A 641 14.05 65.07 -52.31
N ARG A 642 14.43 64.17 -53.23
CA ARG A 642 13.63 63.05 -53.78
C ARG A 642 13.52 61.79 -52.91
N GLU A 643 14.12 61.73 -51.72
CA GLU A 643 14.30 60.43 -51.03
C GLU A 643 13.27 60.04 -49.96
N LYS A 644 12.31 60.91 -49.59
CA LYS A 644 11.40 60.60 -48.46
C LYS A 644 9.96 61.10 -48.61
N ILE A 645 9.36 60.98 -49.79
CA ILE A 645 7.94 61.31 -49.98
C ILE A 645 7.19 60.13 -50.63
N SER A 646 6.09 59.71 -50.01
CA SER A 646 5.36 58.48 -50.36
C SER A 646 4.77 58.51 -51.79
N ARG A 647 4.67 57.34 -52.43
CA ARG A 647 4.13 57.19 -53.81
C ARG A 647 2.74 57.83 -53.99
N ALA A 648 1.92 57.90 -52.95
CA ALA A 648 0.60 58.54 -53.00
C ALA A 648 0.69 60.05 -53.25
N PHE A 649 1.72 60.70 -52.70
CA PHE A 649 1.97 62.13 -52.89
C PHE A 649 2.52 62.44 -54.29
N GLN A 650 3.29 61.51 -54.88
CA GLN A 650 3.77 61.63 -56.26
C GLN A 650 2.62 61.60 -57.27
N ILE A 651 1.60 60.78 -57.02
CA ILE A 651 0.38 60.73 -57.84
C ILE A 651 -0.39 62.05 -57.73
N ALA A 652 -0.56 62.58 -56.51
CA ALA A 652 -1.25 63.86 -56.29
C ALA A 652 -0.54 65.05 -56.98
N LEU A 653 0.79 65.12 -56.90
CA LEU A 653 1.58 66.15 -57.59
C LEU A 653 1.48 66.01 -59.12
N GLY A 654 1.49 64.77 -59.64
CA GLY A 654 1.34 64.50 -61.07
C GLY A 654 -0.02 64.94 -61.60
N VAL A 655 -1.10 64.70 -60.85
CA VAL A 655 -2.45 65.14 -61.21
C VAL A 655 -2.55 66.67 -61.18
N LEU A 656 -1.99 67.33 -60.16
CA LEU A 656 -1.97 68.80 -60.10
C LEU A 656 -1.18 69.44 -61.23
N ALA A 657 -0.02 68.88 -61.59
CA ALA A 657 0.77 69.35 -62.73
C ALA A 657 0.03 69.15 -64.06
N PHE A 658 -0.71 68.06 -64.21
CA PHE A 658 -1.55 67.80 -65.39
C PHE A 658 -2.74 68.77 -65.47
N VAL A 659 -3.40 69.08 -64.36
CA VAL A 659 -4.48 70.08 -64.34
C VAL A 659 -3.94 71.48 -64.68
N ALA A 660 -2.76 71.84 -64.16
CA ALA A 660 -2.13 73.13 -64.47
C ALA A 660 -1.74 73.26 -65.95
N SER A 661 -1.25 72.19 -66.58
CA SER A 661 -0.92 72.21 -68.02
C SER A 661 -2.16 72.25 -68.91
N VAL A 662 -3.25 71.58 -68.54
CA VAL A 662 -4.53 71.65 -69.25
C VAL A 662 -5.12 73.07 -69.20
N ILE A 663 -5.03 73.75 -68.05
CA ILE A 663 -5.48 75.15 -67.92
C ILE A 663 -4.66 76.10 -68.80
N GLN A 664 -3.36 75.85 -68.97
CA GLN A 664 -2.50 76.65 -69.87
C GLN A 664 -2.80 76.45 -71.35
N VAL A 665 -3.23 75.25 -71.77
CA VAL A 665 -3.54 74.94 -73.18
C VAL A 665 -4.94 75.41 -73.59
N VAL A 666 -5.88 75.53 -72.65
CA VAL A 666 -7.23 76.06 -72.91
C VAL A 666 -7.27 77.59 -72.87
N GLY A 667 -6.25 78.25 -72.31
CA GLY A 667 -6.18 79.70 -72.15
C GLY A 667 -5.28 80.46 -73.14
N SER A 668 -4.78 79.81 -74.21
CA SER A 668 -4.02 80.47 -75.29
C SER A 668 -4.90 81.20 -76.29
#